data_AF-A0A813JX66-F1
#
_entry.id   AF-A0A813JX66-F1
#
_cell.length_a   1.000
_cell.length_b   1.000
_cell.length_c   1.000
_cell.angle_alpha   90.00
_cell.angle_beta   90.00
_cell.angle_gamma   90.00
#
_symmetry.space_group_name_H-M   'P 1'
#
loop_
_entity.id
_entity.type
_entity.pdbx_description
1 polymer ?
#
loop_
_entity_poly.entity_id
_entity_poly.type
_entity_poly.pdbx_seq_one_letter_code
_entity_poly.pdbx_strand_id
1 'polypeptide(L)'
;MEWLNVSCLARFSPLQMYAARVFLVLLFFIVACCIHLLYVALRKKFADGLEISVLVKVMGNLMIIFFISVAGAILAPFRCYTHPNGIRTVQEFGGVLCNSEGEYQKMLIVAGIALIMPVSFFVISSYVTIVELPKRMQKADVAFLKTWSFLYYRYRPGAAVFSVILLLRNIGLVIVPVIPGGAIKVLLIILILVVSILITSFMLPWRILECNYMEASLLAGVTVLISMGALFMEDVDVDYVMQVCLALFIAMLLLICHVFVWGFAKYLRAKHRKPFQYFLCHQKSGAGAFARLLKCELIRMNGVKGKVFVDCGDLQDLTKLFGYVGFDMEHLIILGTKDILTRKWCMGEVTTARIHNVKTVVVALPDYEPPSETLVEEYQAHVPDVTELAALGISLAAVQETLRWMRELPTIELPGTLDSRLTRAVCKELVVMHVSPGSMGKNVVQLSNDAEDELDKGTRSVNRKAQYNGSKVAILVDYKNMEAVATALVLQLMVSPLVLSSGGMVPYIMTANEEAMPTVQVIVVICSQGCFGNPDIARVLVSSAARSLTVLPIIAEDGFRFPTKDFYDEVLATAGTTGMLGKPSHLAAVVKQVFSEIAVGFNPQGYSASVQDLEVRANTIAFRLLGGKLKPMSLEDYHPTSPEELEANSLGLFLPASKSTEANAKMISASL
;
A
#
# COMPACT_ATOMS: atom_id res chain seq x y z
N MET A 1 -4.22 -0.90 47.04
CA MET A 1 -5.47 -1.37 47.67
C MET A 1 -5.28 -1.47 49.20
N GLU A 2 -4.54 -0.53 49.81
CA GLU A 2 -4.25 -0.49 51.26
C GLU A 2 -5.26 0.38 52.04
N TRP A 3 -6.19 1.04 51.35
CA TRP A 3 -7.07 2.07 51.93
C TRP A 3 -8.38 1.53 52.53
N LEU A 4 -8.70 0.25 52.32
CA LEU A 4 -9.78 -0.45 53.03
C LEU A 4 -9.11 -1.46 53.95
N ASN A 5 -8.78 -1.04 55.17
CA ASN A 5 -8.21 -1.95 56.16
C ASN A 5 -9.35 -2.86 56.66
N VAL A 6 -9.67 -3.89 55.86
CA VAL A 6 -10.74 -4.88 56.13
C VAL A 6 -10.52 -5.58 57.49
N SER A 7 -9.29 -5.51 57.99
CA SER A 7 -8.85 -5.86 59.35
C SER A 7 -9.67 -5.17 60.46
N CYS A 8 -10.26 -4.00 60.20
CA CYS A 8 -11.16 -3.32 61.13
C CYS A 8 -12.59 -3.88 61.12
N LEU A 9 -13.01 -4.54 60.03
CA LEU A 9 -14.35 -5.14 59.89
C LEU A 9 -14.38 -6.62 60.30
N ALA A 10 -13.27 -7.35 60.11
CA ALA A 10 -13.11 -8.71 60.60
C ALA A 10 -11.63 -9.05 60.80
N ARG A 11 -11.34 -9.86 61.84
CA ARG A 11 -10.00 -10.40 62.08
C ARG A 11 -9.72 -11.54 61.09
N PHE A 12 -9.02 -11.23 60.01
CA PHE A 12 -8.50 -12.24 59.08
C PHE A 12 -7.08 -12.65 59.47
N SER A 13 -6.75 -13.93 59.31
CA SER A 13 -5.35 -14.35 59.43
C SER A 13 -4.53 -13.84 58.23
N PRO A 14 -3.19 -13.66 58.38
CA PRO A 14 -2.32 -13.29 57.26
C PRO A 14 -2.47 -14.19 56.04
N LEU A 15 -2.63 -15.50 56.28
CA LEU A 15 -2.91 -16.49 55.23
C LEU A 15 -4.22 -16.20 54.50
N GLN A 16 -5.31 -15.87 55.21
CA GLN A 16 -6.61 -15.54 54.59
C GLN A 16 -6.54 -14.27 53.77
N MET A 17 -5.85 -13.24 54.26
CA MET A 17 -5.65 -11.98 53.51
C MET A 17 -4.86 -12.21 52.22
N TYR A 18 -3.77 -12.99 52.30
CA TYR A 18 -2.98 -13.36 51.15
C TYR A 18 -3.79 -14.19 50.14
N ALA A 19 -4.47 -15.24 50.61
CA ALA A 19 -5.32 -16.07 49.77
C ALA A 19 -6.41 -15.23 49.08
N ALA A 20 -7.09 -14.35 49.81
CA ALA A 20 -8.10 -13.46 49.24
C ALA A 20 -7.51 -12.56 48.14
N ARG A 21 -6.30 -12.03 48.32
CA ARG A 21 -5.62 -11.22 47.30
C ARG A 21 -5.29 -12.01 46.03
N VAL A 22 -4.83 -13.26 46.17
CA VAL A 22 -4.56 -14.15 45.03
C VAL A 22 -5.86 -14.57 44.34
N PHE A 23 -6.90 -14.94 45.10
CA PHE A 23 -8.20 -15.31 44.55
C PHE A 23 -8.92 -14.13 43.90
N LEU A 24 -8.74 -12.89 44.37
CA LEU A 24 -9.30 -11.70 43.74
C LEU A 24 -8.77 -11.51 42.32
N VAL A 25 -7.49 -11.81 42.10
CA VAL A 25 -6.90 -11.82 40.75
C VAL A 25 -7.60 -12.86 39.87
N LEU A 26 -7.77 -14.09 40.37
CA LEU A 26 -8.47 -15.14 39.60
C LEU A 26 -9.93 -14.77 39.33
N LEU A 27 -10.62 -14.19 40.32
CA LEU A 27 -11.99 -13.71 40.22
C LEU A 27 -12.12 -12.65 39.12
N PHE A 28 -11.16 -11.73 38.99
CA PHE A 28 -11.16 -10.74 37.93
C PHE A 28 -11.20 -11.37 36.52
N PHE A 29 -10.42 -12.43 36.28
CA PHE A 29 -10.45 -13.16 35.01
C PHE A 29 -11.76 -13.95 34.81
N ILE A 30 -12.27 -14.57 35.88
CA ILE A 30 -13.55 -15.28 35.85
C ILE A 30 -14.69 -14.31 35.50
N VAL A 31 -14.74 -13.13 36.13
CA VAL A 31 -15.74 -12.10 35.83
C VAL A 31 -15.66 -11.66 34.38
N ALA A 32 -14.46 -11.47 33.83
CA ALA A 32 -14.30 -11.11 32.42
C ALA A 32 -14.80 -12.23 31.48
N CYS A 33 -14.59 -13.50 31.82
CA CYS A 33 -15.18 -14.64 31.11
C CYS A 33 -16.73 -14.65 31.22
N CYS A 34 -17.28 -14.41 32.41
CA CYS A 34 -18.73 -14.33 32.63
C CYS A 34 -19.38 -13.19 31.83
N ILE A 35 -18.75 -12.01 31.79
CA ILE A 35 -19.20 -10.87 30.97
C ILE A 35 -19.23 -11.25 29.49
N HIS A 36 -18.19 -11.95 28.99
CA HIS A 36 -18.16 -12.41 27.61
C HIS A 36 -19.28 -13.42 27.32
N LEU A 37 -19.48 -14.41 28.19
CA LEU A 37 -20.55 -15.40 28.04
C LEU A 37 -21.93 -14.73 28.06
N LEU A 38 -22.14 -13.77 28.95
CA LEU A 38 -23.38 -12.97 29.01
C LEU A 38 -23.58 -12.16 27.72
N TYR A 39 -22.53 -11.51 27.21
CA TYR A 39 -22.60 -10.77 25.94
C TYR A 39 -22.99 -11.67 24.76
N VAL A 40 -22.41 -12.87 24.66
CA VAL A 40 -22.75 -13.85 23.62
C VAL A 40 -24.19 -14.33 23.76
N ALA A 41 -24.63 -14.63 25.00
CA ALA A 41 -26.01 -15.04 25.29
C ALA A 41 -27.03 -13.96 24.90
N LEU A 42 -26.77 -12.70 25.25
CA LEU A 42 -27.68 -11.57 24.97
C LEU A 42 -27.79 -11.25 23.48
N ARG A 43 -26.73 -11.48 22.68
CA ARG A 43 -26.72 -11.19 21.24
C ARG A 43 -27.44 -12.25 20.39
N LYS A 44 -27.99 -13.33 20.99
CA LYS A 44 -28.57 -14.50 20.27
C LYS A 44 -27.67 -15.07 19.16
N LYS A 45 -26.36 -14.79 19.20
CA LYS A 45 -25.35 -15.29 18.25
C LYS A 45 -24.89 -16.72 18.56
N PHE A 46 -25.62 -17.46 19.39
CA PHE A 46 -25.32 -18.85 19.67
C PHE A 46 -25.33 -19.73 18.41
N ALA A 47 -26.07 -19.33 17.37
CA ALA A 47 -26.11 -20.04 16.08
C ALA A 47 -24.79 -19.95 15.28
N ASP A 48 -23.98 -18.89 15.46
CA ASP A 48 -22.72 -18.69 14.71
C ASP A 48 -21.48 -19.24 15.47
N GLY A 49 -21.69 -19.92 16.60
CA GLY A 49 -20.64 -20.43 17.47
C GLY A 49 -20.08 -19.38 18.45
N LEU A 50 -19.42 -19.88 19.51
CA LEU A 50 -18.75 -19.03 20.50
C LEU A 50 -17.49 -18.41 19.86
N GLU A 51 -17.41 -17.07 19.74
CA GLU A 51 -16.21 -16.36 19.25
C GLU A 51 -15.05 -16.42 20.29
N ILE A 52 -14.55 -17.62 20.58
CA ILE A 52 -13.47 -17.91 21.54
C ILE A 52 -12.22 -17.06 21.23
N SER A 53 -11.96 -16.76 19.96
CA SER A 53 -10.88 -15.87 19.52
C SER A 53 -10.91 -14.50 20.19
N VAL A 54 -12.09 -13.92 20.38
CA VAL A 54 -12.25 -12.60 21.02
C VAL A 54 -11.97 -12.71 22.51
N LEU A 55 -12.48 -13.75 23.18
CA LEU A 55 -12.23 -13.99 24.61
C LEU A 55 -10.73 -14.16 24.89
N VAL A 56 -10.05 -15.04 24.14
CA VAL A 56 -8.60 -15.27 24.30
C VAL A 56 -7.82 -13.98 24.07
N LYS A 57 -8.18 -13.18 23.06
CA LYS A 57 -7.55 -11.88 22.80
C LYS A 57 -7.71 -10.92 23.97
N VAL A 58 -8.90 -10.83 24.57
CA VAL A 58 -9.15 -9.96 25.72
C VAL A 58 -8.40 -10.46 26.96
N MET A 59 -8.47 -11.76 27.26
CA MET A 59 -7.76 -12.37 28.39
C MET A 59 -6.25 -12.19 28.26
N GLY A 60 -5.69 -12.42 27.07
CA GLY A 60 -4.28 -12.23 26.79
C GLY A 60 -3.83 -10.78 26.94
N ASN A 61 -4.64 -9.82 26.48
CA ASN A 61 -4.36 -8.40 26.71
C ASN A 61 -4.37 -8.04 28.20
N LEU A 62 -5.38 -8.49 28.95
CA LEU A 62 -5.46 -8.26 30.39
C LEU A 62 -4.26 -8.87 31.13
N MET A 63 -3.87 -10.10 30.77
CA MET A 63 -2.69 -10.76 31.34
C MET A 63 -1.40 -10.00 31.06
N ILE A 64 -1.21 -9.45 29.85
CA ILE A 64 -0.02 -8.62 29.55
C ILE A 64 -0.03 -7.33 30.37
N ILE A 65 -1.17 -6.66 30.48
CA ILE A 65 -1.30 -5.38 31.21
C ILE A 65 -1.03 -5.58 32.70
N PHE A 66 -1.65 -6.59 33.31
CA PHE A 66 -1.58 -6.81 34.75
C PHE A 66 -0.48 -7.80 35.19
N PHE A 67 0.39 -8.26 34.28
CA PHE A 67 1.37 -9.31 34.55
C PHE A 67 2.20 -9.04 35.82
N ILE A 68 2.79 -7.84 35.93
CA ILE A 68 3.65 -7.45 37.07
C ILE A 68 2.84 -7.45 38.37
N SER A 69 1.62 -6.91 38.36
CA SER A 69 0.76 -6.85 39.54
C SER A 69 0.32 -8.24 39.99
N VAL A 70 -0.05 -9.12 39.05
CA VAL A 70 -0.46 -10.50 39.32
C VAL A 70 0.71 -11.32 39.86
N ALA A 71 1.82 -11.37 39.14
CA ALA A 71 2.98 -12.15 39.56
C ALA A 71 3.61 -11.58 40.85
N GLY A 72 3.62 -10.26 41.03
CA GLY A 72 4.08 -9.62 42.25
C GLY A 72 3.23 -9.96 43.48
N ALA A 73 1.90 -10.04 43.34
CA ALA A 73 1.01 -10.47 44.42
C ALA A 73 1.23 -11.95 44.76
N ILE A 74 1.39 -12.82 43.76
CA ILE A 74 1.66 -14.26 43.96
C ILE A 74 3.02 -14.48 44.65
N LEU A 75 4.04 -13.69 44.30
CA LEU A 75 5.39 -13.83 44.86
C LEU A 75 5.58 -13.12 46.22
N ALA A 76 4.55 -12.46 46.75
CA ALA A 76 4.63 -11.74 48.02
C ALA A 76 5.19 -12.57 49.20
N PRO A 77 4.81 -13.85 49.40
CA PRO A 77 5.34 -14.66 50.49
C PRO A 77 6.86 -14.90 50.41
N PHE A 78 7.45 -14.86 49.21
CA PHE A 78 8.88 -15.08 49.03
C PHE A 78 9.73 -13.85 49.38
N ARG A 79 9.11 -12.68 49.61
CA ARG A 79 9.80 -11.45 49.98
C ARG A 79 10.01 -11.45 51.50
N CYS A 80 11.12 -12.01 51.97
CA CYS A 80 11.46 -12.02 53.40
C CYS A 80 12.44 -10.89 53.75
N TYR A 81 12.24 -10.26 54.90
CA TYR A 81 13.15 -9.29 55.50
C TYR A 81 13.76 -9.86 56.79
N THR A 82 15.03 -9.55 57.05
CA THR A 82 15.76 -10.00 58.25
C THR A 82 15.79 -8.86 59.26
N HIS A 83 15.29 -9.11 60.46
CA HIS A 83 15.31 -8.18 61.58
C HIS A 83 16.68 -8.17 62.28
N PRO A 84 17.01 -7.12 63.07
CA PRO A 84 18.28 -7.03 63.80
C PRO A 84 18.54 -8.21 64.76
N ASN A 85 17.48 -8.87 65.23
CA ASN A 85 17.55 -10.07 66.07
C ASN A 85 17.83 -11.37 65.28
N GLY A 86 18.05 -11.29 63.97
CA GLY A 86 18.30 -12.43 63.09
C GLY A 86 17.04 -13.17 62.61
N ILE A 87 15.85 -12.80 63.12
CA ILE A 87 14.59 -13.42 62.71
C ILE A 87 14.18 -12.90 61.33
N ARG A 88 13.67 -13.78 60.47
CA ARG A 88 13.16 -13.42 59.14
C ARG A 88 11.64 -13.47 59.12
N THR A 89 11.00 -12.42 58.62
CA THR A 89 9.53 -12.36 58.44
C THR A 89 9.19 -12.01 57.01
N VAL A 90 7.98 -12.37 56.58
CA VAL A 90 7.45 -11.95 55.27
C VAL A 90 7.27 -10.43 55.29
N GLN A 91 7.77 -9.73 54.28
CA GLN A 91 7.82 -8.27 54.21
C GLN A 91 6.42 -7.64 54.26
N GLU A 92 5.46 -8.22 53.54
CA GLU A 92 4.07 -7.74 53.54
C GLU A 92 3.25 -8.23 54.75
N PHE A 93 3.73 -9.28 55.45
CA PHE A 93 3.03 -9.91 56.57
C PHE A 93 4.00 -10.08 57.75
N GLY A 94 4.32 -8.99 58.44
CA GLY A 94 5.34 -8.96 59.50
C GLY A 94 5.10 -9.92 60.67
N GLY A 95 3.87 -10.43 60.84
CA GLY A 95 3.54 -11.46 61.83
C GLY A 95 3.85 -12.90 61.41
N VAL A 96 4.24 -13.15 60.15
CA VAL A 96 4.53 -14.48 59.61
C VAL A 96 6.05 -14.66 59.52
N LEU A 97 6.57 -15.60 60.30
CA LEU A 97 7.97 -16.01 60.26
C LEU A 97 8.27 -16.73 58.93
N CYS A 98 9.41 -16.42 58.30
CA CYS A 98 9.91 -17.15 57.13
C CYS A 98 10.63 -18.44 57.56
N ASN A 99 10.01 -19.22 58.43
CA ASN A 99 10.39 -20.59 58.75
C ASN A 99 9.51 -21.53 57.93
N SER A 100 10.02 -22.66 57.44
CA SER A 100 9.29 -23.58 56.54
C SER A 100 8.13 -24.34 57.23
N GLU A 101 7.45 -23.72 58.17
CA GLU A 101 6.44 -24.28 59.06
C GLU A 101 5.19 -23.37 59.11
N GLY A 102 4.08 -23.90 59.66
CA GLY A 102 2.91 -23.11 60.02
C GLY A 102 2.22 -22.39 58.86
N GLU A 103 1.92 -21.09 59.05
CA GLU A 103 1.23 -20.26 58.05
C GLU A 103 2.08 -20.00 56.81
N TYR A 104 3.39 -19.84 56.96
CA TYR A 104 4.30 -19.57 55.85
C TYR A 104 4.30 -20.70 54.83
N GLN A 105 4.39 -21.96 55.28
CA GLN A 105 4.33 -23.13 54.40
C GLN A 105 3.02 -23.17 53.59
N LYS A 106 1.89 -22.83 54.20
CA LYS A 106 0.59 -22.76 53.51
C LYS A 106 0.57 -21.64 52.47
N MET A 107 1.16 -20.47 52.78
CA MET A 107 1.29 -19.37 51.82
C MET A 107 2.15 -19.77 50.62
N LEU A 108 3.24 -20.51 50.84
CA LEU A 108 4.09 -21.05 49.77
C LEU A 108 3.34 -22.03 48.86
N ILE A 109 2.51 -22.92 49.43
CA ILE A 109 1.70 -23.85 48.64
C ILE A 109 0.71 -23.10 47.75
N VAL A 110 -0.01 -22.13 48.32
CA VAL A 110 -0.95 -21.27 47.56
C VAL A 110 -0.22 -20.50 46.46
N ALA A 111 0.96 -19.93 46.76
CA ALA A 111 1.79 -19.25 45.78
C ALA A 111 2.25 -20.18 44.65
N GLY A 112 2.71 -21.39 44.98
CA GLY A 112 3.17 -22.38 44.01
C GLY A 112 2.08 -22.79 43.02
N ILE A 113 0.85 -23.03 43.51
CA ILE A 113 -0.30 -23.33 42.66
C ILE A 113 -0.65 -22.12 41.78
N ALA A 114 -0.71 -20.92 42.36
CA ALA A 114 -1.06 -19.71 41.62
C ALA A 114 0.00 -19.33 40.57
N LEU A 115 1.27 -19.66 40.79
CA LEU A 115 2.40 -19.38 39.88
C LEU A 115 2.28 -20.14 38.54
N ILE A 116 1.53 -21.24 38.50
CA ILE A 116 1.23 -21.97 37.26
C ILE A 116 0.61 -21.02 36.21
N MET A 117 -0.23 -20.06 36.64
CA MET A 117 -0.90 -19.12 35.73
C MET A 117 0.08 -18.20 34.97
N PRO A 118 0.92 -17.36 35.61
CA PRO A 118 1.86 -16.51 34.89
C PRO A 118 2.94 -17.30 34.14
N VAL A 119 3.39 -18.45 34.67
CA VAL A 119 4.40 -19.30 34.01
C VAL A 119 3.84 -19.92 32.73
N SER A 120 2.66 -20.53 32.80
CA SER A 120 2.00 -21.09 31.60
C SER A 120 1.71 -20.00 30.57
N PHE A 121 1.28 -18.81 30.99
CA PHE A 121 1.07 -17.68 30.09
C PHE A 121 2.34 -17.28 29.35
N PHE A 122 3.48 -17.19 30.05
CA PHE A 122 4.77 -16.88 29.44
C PHE A 122 5.22 -17.98 28.45
N VAL A 123 5.13 -19.25 28.85
CA VAL A 123 5.53 -20.39 28.00
C VAL A 123 4.67 -20.45 26.74
N ILE A 124 3.35 -20.36 26.87
CA ILE A 124 2.42 -20.36 25.74
C ILE A 124 2.67 -19.15 24.83
N SER A 125 2.82 -17.95 25.39
CA SER A 125 3.07 -16.74 24.59
C SER A 125 4.40 -16.83 23.83
N SER A 126 5.42 -17.41 24.45
CA SER A 126 6.74 -17.62 23.82
C SER A 126 6.65 -18.64 22.69
N TYR A 127 6.03 -19.79 22.94
CA TYR A 127 5.83 -20.83 21.94
C TYR A 127 5.02 -20.33 20.75
N VAL A 128 3.89 -19.66 21.01
CA VAL A 128 3.02 -19.09 19.98
C VAL A 128 3.78 -18.07 19.15
N THR A 129 4.51 -17.14 19.78
CA THR A 129 5.19 -16.05 19.05
C THR A 129 6.38 -16.54 18.23
N ILE A 130 7.19 -17.45 18.80
CA ILE A 130 8.47 -17.86 18.19
C ILE A 130 8.27 -19.01 17.20
N VAL A 131 7.40 -19.97 17.51
CA VAL A 131 7.28 -21.23 16.75
C VAL A 131 6.05 -21.23 15.85
N GLU A 132 4.88 -20.92 16.40
CA GLU A 132 3.61 -21.17 15.70
C GLU A 132 3.19 -20.00 14.80
N LEU A 133 3.48 -18.76 15.22
CA LEU A 133 3.13 -17.55 14.47
C LEU A 133 3.74 -17.54 13.07
N PRO A 134 5.06 -17.79 12.85
CA PRO A 134 5.61 -17.82 11.49
C PRO A 134 4.96 -18.89 10.61
N LYS A 135 4.72 -20.09 11.16
CA LYS A 135 4.11 -21.22 10.44
C LYS A 135 2.67 -20.93 10.04
N ARG A 136 1.88 -20.35 10.95
CA ARG A 136 0.46 -20.03 10.74
C ARG A 136 0.26 -18.80 9.86
N MET A 137 1.18 -17.84 9.92
CA MET A 137 1.21 -16.71 8.99
C MET A 137 1.41 -17.18 7.55
N GLN A 138 2.36 -18.09 7.31
CA GLN A 138 2.57 -18.69 5.97
C GLN A 138 1.33 -19.45 5.47
N LYS A 139 0.60 -20.10 6.38
CA LYS A 139 -0.65 -20.81 6.07
C LYS A 139 -1.89 -19.91 6.01
N ALA A 140 -1.75 -18.60 6.20
CA ALA A 140 -2.86 -17.65 6.23
C ALA A 140 -4.00 -18.02 7.19
N ASP A 141 -3.69 -18.62 8.34
CA ASP A 141 -4.69 -19.03 9.35
C ASP A 141 -5.22 -17.81 10.11
N VAL A 142 -6.24 -17.16 9.56
CA VAL A 142 -6.75 -15.90 10.09
C VAL A 142 -7.44 -16.06 11.45
N ALA A 143 -8.06 -17.20 11.72
CA ALA A 143 -8.65 -17.47 13.03
C ALA A 143 -7.57 -17.48 14.11
N PHE A 144 -6.44 -18.15 13.85
CA PHE A 144 -5.28 -18.12 14.71
C PHE A 144 -4.72 -16.69 14.86
N LEU A 145 -4.50 -15.98 13.75
CA LEU A 145 -3.94 -14.62 13.76
C LEU A 145 -4.82 -13.65 14.54
N LYS A 146 -6.15 -13.70 14.38
CA LYS A 146 -7.11 -12.87 15.13
C LYS A 146 -7.04 -13.17 16.63
N THR A 147 -7.01 -14.45 16.99
CA THR A 147 -6.96 -14.95 18.38
C THR A 147 -5.71 -14.44 19.11
N TRP A 148 -4.54 -14.60 18.50
CA TRP A 148 -3.25 -14.26 19.11
C TRP A 148 -2.76 -12.84 18.78
N SER A 149 -3.62 -12.01 18.18
CA SER A 149 -3.29 -10.63 17.79
C SER A 149 -2.77 -9.76 18.95
N PHE A 150 -3.15 -10.07 20.19
CA PHE A 150 -2.63 -9.36 21.38
C PHE A 150 -1.11 -9.47 21.54
N LEU A 151 -0.47 -10.50 20.98
CA LEU A 151 0.98 -10.70 21.04
C LEU A 151 1.75 -9.86 20.01
N TYR A 152 1.20 -9.62 18.81
CA TYR A 152 1.99 -9.02 17.72
C TYR A 152 1.39 -7.75 17.11
N TYR A 153 0.07 -7.52 17.20
CA TYR A 153 -0.61 -6.47 16.43
C TYR A 153 -0.16 -5.04 16.76
N ARG A 154 0.26 -4.80 18.01
CA ARG A 154 0.77 -3.49 18.47
C ARG A 154 2.18 -3.17 17.97
N TYR A 155 2.89 -4.17 17.48
CA TYR A 155 4.26 -4.06 17.01
C TYR A 155 4.31 -3.90 15.49
N ARG A 156 5.44 -3.39 14.99
CA ARG A 156 5.73 -3.37 13.56
C ARG A 156 5.85 -4.81 13.01
N PRO A 157 5.52 -5.05 11.73
CA PRO A 157 5.76 -6.35 11.10
C PRO A 157 7.21 -6.82 11.33
N GLY A 158 7.38 -8.09 11.71
CA GLY A 158 8.70 -8.68 12.04
C GLY A 158 9.19 -8.45 13.49
N ALA A 159 8.60 -7.55 14.27
CA ALA A 159 9.01 -7.30 15.66
C ALA A 159 8.17 -8.06 16.72
N ALA A 160 7.43 -9.11 16.32
CA ALA A 160 6.53 -9.84 17.21
C ALA A 160 7.23 -10.45 18.45
N VAL A 161 8.51 -10.83 18.31
CA VAL A 161 9.37 -11.37 19.39
C VAL A 161 9.49 -10.38 20.56
N PHE A 162 9.33 -9.08 20.34
CA PHE A 162 9.38 -8.10 21.41
C PHE A 162 8.31 -8.33 22.49
N SER A 163 7.18 -8.96 22.17
CA SER A 163 6.20 -9.39 23.19
C SER A 163 6.78 -10.34 24.24
N VAL A 164 7.66 -11.25 23.82
CA VAL A 164 8.33 -12.21 24.70
C VAL A 164 9.40 -11.50 25.52
N ILE A 165 10.16 -10.60 24.90
CA ILE A 165 11.15 -9.76 25.59
C ILE A 165 10.48 -8.92 26.69
N LEU A 166 9.32 -8.33 26.38
CA LEU A 166 8.52 -7.55 27.33
C LEU A 166 8.08 -8.40 28.54
N LEU A 167 7.61 -9.63 28.30
CA LEU A 167 7.24 -10.55 29.37
C LEU A 167 8.45 -11.00 30.18
N LEU A 168 9.59 -11.28 29.54
CA LEU A 168 10.83 -11.63 30.22
C LEU A 168 11.32 -10.50 31.14
N ARG A 169 11.28 -9.25 30.66
CA ARG A 169 11.53 -8.06 31.48
C ARG A 169 10.60 -8.02 32.70
N ASN A 170 9.30 -8.20 32.47
CA ASN A 170 8.31 -8.15 33.55
C ASN A 170 8.52 -9.27 34.59
N ILE A 171 8.92 -10.47 34.15
CA ILE A 171 9.34 -11.58 35.03
C ILE A 171 10.55 -11.17 35.87
N GLY A 172 11.57 -10.59 35.24
CA GLY A 172 12.76 -10.08 35.95
C GLY A 172 12.38 -9.07 37.04
N LEU A 173 11.53 -8.10 36.73
CA LEU A 173 11.09 -7.06 37.69
C LEU A 173 10.33 -7.61 38.89
N VAL A 174 9.60 -8.73 38.75
CA VAL A 174 8.89 -9.35 39.89
C VAL A 174 9.73 -10.34 40.70
N ILE A 175 10.76 -10.94 40.09
CA ILE A 175 11.68 -11.87 40.76
C ILE A 175 12.72 -11.11 41.60
N VAL A 176 13.27 -9.99 41.10
CA VAL A 176 14.34 -9.27 41.81
C VAL A 176 14.01 -8.93 43.28
N PRO A 177 12.80 -8.47 43.65
CA PRO A 177 12.44 -8.21 45.05
C PRO A 177 12.56 -9.41 46.00
N VAL A 178 12.57 -10.64 45.49
CA VAL A 178 12.73 -11.89 46.25
C VAL A 178 14.20 -12.12 46.68
N ILE A 179 15.16 -11.59 45.92
CA ILE A 179 16.60 -11.77 46.16
C ILE A 179 17.00 -11.04 47.46
N PRO A 180 17.82 -11.61 48.35
CA PRO A 180 18.29 -10.89 49.54
C PRO A 180 19.23 -9.72 49.19
N GLY A 181 19.23 -8.66 50.00
CA GLY A 181 20.13 -7.51 49.89
C GLY A 181 19.55 -6.31 49.13
N GLY A 182 19.38 -5.18 49.81
CA GLY A 182 18.76 -3.97 49.25
C GLY A 182 19.51 -3.39 48.03
N ALA A 183 20.82 -3.21 48.14
CA ALA A 183 21.64 -2.65 47.05
C ALA A 183 21.61 -3.52 45.79
N ILE A 184 21.69 -4.85 45.93
CA ILE A 184 21.63 -5.80 44.82
C ILE A 184 20.26 -5.73 44.13
N LYS A 185 19.16 -5.65 44.89
CA LYS A 185 17.81 -5.48 44.33
C LYS A 185 17.73 -4.24 43.44
N VAL A 186 18.20 -3.11 43.92
CA VAL A 186 18.14 -1.84 43.17
C VAL A 186 19.02 -1.90 41.93
N LEU A 187 20.25 -2.38 42.04
CA LEU A 187 21.18 -2.52 40.92
C LEU A 187 20.61 -3.42 39.81
N LEU A 188 20.03 -4.57 40.17
CA LEU A 188 19.44 -5.50 39.21
C LEU A 188 18.21 -4.92 38.52
N ILE A 189 17.35 -4.19 39.25
CA ILE A 189 16.21 -3.48 38.63
C ILE A 189 16.72 -2.44 37.62
N ILE A 190 17.70 -1.62 38.00
CA ILE A 190 18.30 -0.62 37.10
C ILE A 190 18.88 -1.30 35.85
N LEU A 191 19.63 -2.39 36.01
CA LEU A 191 20.20 -3.14 34.88
C LEU A 191 19.10 -3.64 33.92
N ILE A 192 18.02 -4.23 34.44
CA ILE A 192 16.90 -4.71 33.63
C ILE A 192 16.24 -3.55 32.86
N LEU A 193 16.03 -2.39 33.51
CA LEU A 193 15.41 -1.23 32.88
C LEU A 193 16.33 -0.62 31.80
N VAL A 194 17.63 -0.50 32.05
CA VAL A 194 18.61 0.00 31.07
C VAL A 194 18.69 -0.91 29.85
N VAL A 195 18.79 -2.24 30.04
CA VAL A 195 18.75 -3.21 28.93
C VAL A 195 17.45 -3.08 28.14
N SER A 196 16.32 -2.87 28.82
CA SER A 196 15.02 -2.67 28.16
C SER A 196 14.97 -1.38 27.32
N ILE A 197 15.57 -0.29 27.81
CA ILE A 197 15.70 0.98 27.08
C ILE A 197 16.53 0.77 25.81
N LEU A 198 17.68 0.09 25.94
CA LEU A 198 18.57 -0.20 24.81
C LEU A 198 17.86 -1.04 23.74
N ILE A 199 17.19 -2.13 24.14
CA ILE A 199 16.46 -2.99 23.21
C ILE A 199 15.31 -2.21 22.54
N THR A 200 14.53 -1.42 23.30
CA THR A 200 13.42 -0.64 22.74
C THR A 200 13.91 0.41 21.76
N SER A 201 15.02 1.09 22.08
CA SER A 201 15.61 2.13 21.23
C SER A 201 16.25 1.56 19.96
N PHE A 202 16.86 0.38 20.04
CA PHE A 202 17.45 -0.31 18.89
C PHE A 202 16.39 -0.95 17.99
N MET A 203 15.44 -1.66 18.59
CA MET A 203 14.43 -2.41 17.83
C MET A 203 13.28 -1.54 17.33
N LEU A 204 13.00 -0.38 17.93
CA LEU A 204 11.80 0.44 17.64
C LEU A 204 10.55 -0.42 17.38
N PRO A 205 10.18 -1.31 18.32
CA PRO A 205 9.24 -2.39 18.08
C PRO A 205 7.80 -1.92 17.87
N TRP A 206 7.40 -0.77 18.42
CA TRP A 206 6.03 -0.28 18.30
C TRP A 206 5.75 0.24 16.89
N ARG A 207 4.54 -0.06 16.40
CA ARG A 207 4.10 0.38 15.06
C ARG A 207 4.06 1.90 14.93
N ILE A 208 3.72 2.60 16.03
CA ILE A 208 3.67 4.06 16.12
C ILE A 208 5.01 4.52 16.70
N LEU A 209 5.74 5.38 15.98
CA LEU A 209 7.08 5.79 16.36
C LEU A 209 7.09 6.53 17.70
N GLU A 210 6.08 7.36 17.93
CA GLU A 210 5.84 8.12 19.15
C GLU A 210 5.69 7.23 20.38
N CYS A 211 5.12 6.02 20.23
CA CYS A 211 5.03 5.05 21.32
C CYS A 211 6.40 4.47 21.71
N ASN A 212 7.34 4.36 20.76
CA ASN A 212 8.72 3.94 21.07
C ASN A 212 9.43 4.99 21.95
N TYR A 213 9.32 6.27 21.57
CA TYR A 213 9.88 7.37 22.36
C TYR A 213 9.23 7.44 23.74
N MET A 214 7.90 7.31 23.81
CA MET A 214 7.18 7.31 25.08
C MET A 214 7.63 6.17 26.01
N GLU A 215 7.73 4.92 25.52
CA GLU A 215 8.19 3.81 26.37
C GLU A 215 9.63 4.04 26.85
N ALA A 216 10.54 4.45 25.96
CA ALA A 216 11.93 4.74 26.32
C ALA A 216 12.02 5.85 27.38
N SER A 217 11.27 6.95 27.22
CA SER A 217 11.22 8.06 28.18
C SER A 217 10.63 7.64 29.53
N LEU A 218 9.56 6.84 29.53
CA LEU A 218 8.97 6.33 30.78
C LEU A 218 9.93 5.40 31.52
N LEU A 219 10.59 4.48 30.81
CA LEU A 219 11.59 3.59 31.42
C LEU A 219 12.79 4.38 31.96
N ALA A 220 13.25 5.41 31.24
CA ALA A 220 14.31 6.29 31.71
C ALA A 220 13.89 7.04 32.98
N GLY A 221 12.67 7.60 33.01
CA GLY A 221 12.12 8.27 34.18
C GLY A 221 12.03 7.36 35.41
N VAL A 222 11.50 6.15 35.26
CA VAL A 222 11.48 5.13 36.35
C VAL A 222 12.90 4.78 36.80
N THR A 223 13.84 4.64 35.87
CA THR A 223 15.25 4.34 36.21
C THR A 223 15.88 5.44 37.06
N VAL A 224 15.65 6.71 36.71
CA VAL A 224 16.11 7.85 37.50
C VAL A 224 15.46 7.85 38.89
N LEU A 225 14.14 7.68 38.98
CA LEU A 225 13.42 7.63 40.26
C LEU A 225 13.97 6.55 41.20
N ILE A 226 14.22 5.34 40.68
CA ILE A 226 14.79 4.25 41.47
C ILE A 226 16.24 4.54 41.87
N SER A 227 17.02 5.17 40.98
CA SER A 227 18.41 5.55 41.28
C SER A 227 18.48 6.60 42.40
N MET A 228 17.57 7.58 42.41
CA MET A 228 17.48 8.56 43.50
C MET A 228 17.12 7.90 44.83
N GLY A 229 16.20 6.92 44.81
CA GLY A 229 15.88 6.12 46.01
C GLY A 229 17.00 5.19 46.47
N ALA A 230 18.02 4.93 45.65
CA ALA A 230 19.21 4.16 46.02
C ALA A 230 20.28 5.02 46.70
N LEU A 231 20.27 6.33 46.43
CA LEU A 231 21.28 7.30 46.83
C LEU A 231 20.95 8.01 48.16
N PHE A 232 20.18 7.40 49.07
CA PHE A 232 20.03 7.92 50.43
C PHE A 232 21.38 7.84 51.17
N MET A 233 22.25 8.82 50.91
CA MET A 233 23.40 9.15 51.74
C MET A 233 22.91 9.91 52.96
N GLU A 234 23.60 9.76 54.09
CA GLU A 234 23.19 10.27 55.41
C GLU A 234 23.04 11.82 55.47
N ASP A 235 23.50 12.55 54.44
CA ASP A 235 23.50 14.02 54.36
C ASP A 235 22.54 14.63 53.30
N VAL A 236 21.61 13.85 52.76
CA VAL A 236 20.71 14.34 51.69
C VAL A 236 19.44 14.94 52.28
N ASP A 237 19.12 16.18 51.90
CA ASP A 237 17.86 16.82 52.26
C ASP A 237 16.67 16.11 51.58
N VAL A 238 15.94 15.36 52.40
CA VAL A 238 14.83 14.50 52.01
C VAL A 238 13.72 15.30 51.32
N ASP A 239 13.53 16.57 51.69
CA ASP A 239 12.50 17.42 51.09
C ASP A 239 12.83 17.73 49.62
N TYR A 240 14.10 18.01 49.30
CA TYR A 240 14.51 18.23 47.90
C TYR A 240 14.38 16.96 47.06
N VAL A 241 14.80 15.80 47.58
CA VAL A 241 14.66 14.52 46.85
C VAL A 241 13.18 14.21 46.61
N MET A 242 12.34 14.41 47.62
CA MET A 242 10.89 14.23 47.49
C MET A 242 10.29 15.17 46.44
N GLN A 243 10.67 16.45 46.43
CA GLN A 243 10.21 17.42 45.44
C GLN A 243 10.64 17.04 44.01
N VAL A 244 11.89 16.62 43.82
CA VAL A 244 12.39 16.18 42.50
C VAL A 244 11.66 14.91 42.04
N CYS A 245 11.50 13.92 42.91
CA CYS A 245 10.76 12.70 42.61
C CYS A 245 9.29 12.99 42.24
N LEU A 246 8.64 13.89 42.98
CA LEU A 246 7.27 14.33 42.69
C LEU A 246 7.19 15.05 41.34
N ALA A 247 8.12 15.96 41.05
CA ALA A 247 8.18 16.68 39.78
C ALA A 247 8.38 15.73 38.59
N LEU A 248 9.29 14.76 38.72
CA LEU A 248 9.52 13.72 37.70
C LEU A 248 8.28 12.83 37.50
N PHE A 249 7.62 12.44 38.59
CA PHE A 249 6.39 11.66 38.51
C PHE A 249 5.26 12.42 37.80
N ILE A 250 5.06 13.70 38.13
CA ILE A 250 4.10 14.57 37.45
C ILE A 250 4.46 14.71 35.97
N ALA A 251 5.73 14.92 35.63
CA ALA A 251 6.18 15.03 34.24
C ALA A 251 5.89 13.75 33.43
N MET A 252 6.09 12.57 34.02
CA MET A 252 5.75 11.29 33.39
C MET A 252 4.23 11.14 33.16
N LEU A 253 3.40 11.54 34.13
CA LEU A 253 1.94 11.54 33.96
C LEU A 253 1.49 12.50 32.87
N LEU A 254 2.06 13.72 32.83
CA LEU A 254 1.78 14.70 31.79
C LEU A 254 2.18 14.19 30.39
N LEU A 255 3.29 13.47 30.27
CA LEU A 255 3.71 12.84 29.01
C LEU A 255 2.68 11.81 28.52
N ILE A 256 2.21 10.93 29.43
CA ILE A 256 1.17 9.94 29.11
C ILE A 256 -0.13 10.64 28.67
N CYS A 257 -0.56 11.65 29.43
CA CYS A 257 -1.74 12.45 29.08
C CYS A 257 -1.58 13.15 27.73
N HIS A 258 -0.41 13.73 27.44
CA HIS A 258 -0.13 14.38 26.18
C HIS A 258 -0.27 13.42 24.99
N VAL A 259 0.36 12.23 25.05
CA VAL A 259 0.27 11.23 23.98
C VAL A 259 -1.18 10.75 23.79
N PHE A 260 -1.93 10.56 24.88
CA PHE A 260 -3.34 10.17 24.82
C PHE A 260 -4.20 11.27 24.16
N VAL A 261 -4.08 12.51 24.61
CA VAL A 261 -4.82 13.65 24.05
C VAL A 261 -4.45 13.88 22.58
N TRP A 262 -3.16 13.79 22.24
CA TRP A 262 -2.69 13.88 20.86
C TRP A 262 -3.25 12.75 19.99
N GLY A 263 -3.19 11.51 20.46
CA GLY A 263 -3.73 10.34 19.76
C GLY A 263 -5.24 10.43 19.56
N PHE A 264 -5.97 10.88 20.59
CA PHE A 264 -7.41 11.10 20.52
C PHE A 264 -7.77 12.26 19.59
N ALA A 265 -7.04 13.38 19.66
CA ALA A 265 -7.23 14.50 18.74
C ALA A 265 -6.92 14.11 17.30
N LYS A 266 -5.87 13.32 17.06
CA LYS A 266 -5.53 12.75 15.75
C LYS A 266 -6.64 11.82 15.25
N TYR A 267 -7.19 10.96 16.10
CA TYR A 267 -8.34 10.11 15.78
C TYR A 267 -9.57 10.93 15.39
N LEU A 268 -9.92 11.95 16.16
CA LEU A 268 -11.05 12.84 15.85
C LEU A 268 -10.81 13.61 14.55
N ARG A 269 -9.61 14.16 14.33
CA ARG A 269 -9.25 14.81 13.07
C ARG A 269 -9.37 13.85 11.89
N ALA A 270 -8.80 12.65 11.99
CA ALA A 270 -8.89 11.63 10.94
C ALA A 270 -10.33 11.17 10.69
N LYS A 271 -11.22 11.26 11.69
CA LYS A 271 -12.65 10.98 11.51
C LYS A 271 -13.37 12.09 10.73
N HIS A 272 -12.98 13.35 10.90
CA HIS A 272 -13.69 14.51 10.32
C HIS A 272 -13.02 15.14 9.10
N ARG A 273 -11.72 14.92 8.90
CA ARG A 273 -10.93 15.47 7.80
C ARG A 273 -9.92 14.42 7.34
N LYS A 274 -10.27 13.70 6.28
CA LYS A 274 -9.35 12.79 5.62
C LYS A 274 -8.35 13.60 4.79
N PRO A 275 -7.04 13.29 4.83
CA PRO A 275 -6.06 14.00 4.02
C PRO A 275 -6.23 13.74 2.51
N PHE A 276 -6.75 12.56 2.13
CA PHE A 276 -6.98 12.19 0.74
C PHE A 276 -8.48 12.18 0.43
N GLN A 277 -8.89 12.91 -0.60
CA GLN A 277 -10.27 12.85 -1.08
C GLN A 277 -10.46 11.62 -1.96
N TYR A 278 -9.50 11.35 -2.85
CA TYR A 278 -9.52 10.21 -3.75
C TYR A 278 -8.23 9.39 -3.65
N PHE A 279 -8.37 8.07 -3.73
CA PHE A 279 -7.28 7.12 -3.92
C PHE A 279 -7.54 6.34 -5.20
N LEU A 280 -6.56 6.27 -6.09
CA LEU A 280 -6.66 5.52 -7.35
C LEU A 280 -5.98 4.14 -7.22
N CYS A 281 -6.78 3.11 -6.98
CA CYS A 281 -6.37 1.70 -6.99
C CYS A 281 -6.28 1.23 -8.45
N HIS A 282 -5.10 0.79 -8.89
CA HIS A 282 -4.85 0.46 -10.28
C HIS A 282 -3.74 -0.58 -10.43
N GLN A 283 -3.77 -1.31 -11.54
CA GLN A 283 -2.66 -2.14 -11.97
C GLN A 283 -1.62 -1.27 -12.67
N LYS A 284 -0.36 -1.32 -12.20
CA LYS A 284 0.73 -0.48 -12.74
C LYS A 284 0.82 -0.51 -14.26
N SER A 285 0.92 -1.71 -14.85
CA SER A 285 1.16 -1.89 -16.29
C SER A 285 -0.07 -1.69 -17.17
N GLY A 286 -1.27 -1.75 -16.58
CA GLY A 286 -2.53 -1.70 -17.34
C GLY A 286 -3.24 -0.34 -17.29
N ALA A 287 -3.02 0.43 -16.20
CA ALA A 287 -3.71 1.70 -15.98
C ALA A 287 -2.84 2.72 -15.21
N GLY A 288 -1.52 2.60 -15.21
CA GLY A 288 -0.63 3.49 -14.46
C GLY A 288 -0.57 4.90 -15.03
N ALA A 289 -0.44 5.02 -16.35
CA ALA A 289 -0.46 6.31 -17.04
C ALA A 289 -1.87 6.91 -17.01
N PHE A 290 -2.92 6.08 -17.15
CA PHE A 290 -4.30 6.53 -17.01
C PHE A 290 -4.61 7.01 -15.58
N ALA A 291 -4.14 6.31 -14.54
CA ALA A 291 -4.26 6.78 -13.15
C ALA A 291 -3.59 8.16 -12.96
N ARG A 292 -2.41 8.35 -13.55
CA ARG A 292 -1.72 9.65 -13.50
C ARG A 292 -2.51 10.74 -14.22
N LEU A 293 -3.03 10.46 -15.40
CA LEU A 293 -3.87 11.37 -16.16
C LEU A 293 -5.12 11.77 -15.35
N LEU A 294 -5.81 10.79 -14.78
CA LEU A 294 -7.00 11.02 -13.96
C LEU A 294 -6.67 11.85 -12.72
N LYS A 295 -5.53 11.61 -12.06
CA LYS A 295 -5.05 12.46 -10.95
C LYS A 295 -4.84 13.91 -11.40
N CYS A 296 -4.17 14.13 -12.54
CA CYS A 296 -3.94 15.47 -13.07
C CYS A 296 -5.23 16.22 -13.38
N GLU A 297 -6.23 15.55 -13.96
CA GLU A 297 -7.52 16.16 -14.27
C GLU A 297 -8.39 16.36 -13.02
N LEU A 298 -8.49 15.37 -12.12
CA LEU A 298 -9.28 15.48 -10.88
C LEU A 298 -8.85 16.67 -10.02
N ILE A 299 -7.54 16.92 -9.88
CA ILE A 299 -7.02 18.05 -9.10
C ILE A 299 -7.47 19.41 -9.69
N ARG A 300 -7.79 19.45 -10.99
CA ARG A 300 -8.26 20.65 -11.69
C ARG A 300 -9.77 20.83 -11.64
N MET A 301 -10.53 19.83 -11.16
CA MET A 301 -11.99 19.88 -11.14
C MET A 301 -12.53 20.71 -9.97
N ASN A 302 -13.52 21.55 -10.27
CA ASN A 302 -14.29 22.25 -9.25
C ASN A 302 -15.06 21.23 -8.39
N GLY A 303 -14.71 21.13 -7.10
CA GLY A 303 -15.30 20.16 -6.17
C GLY A 303 -14.26 19.25 -5.49
N VAL A 304 -13.06 19.14 -6.07
CA VAL A 304 -11.95 18.43 -5.45
C VAL A 304 -11.15 19.43 -4.59
N LYS A 305 -11.21 19.25 -3.27
CA LYS A 305 -10.52 20.11 -2.28
C LYS A 305 -9.41 19.37 -1.54
N GLY A 306 -9.47 18.04 -1.50
CA GLY A 306 -8.45 17.20 -0.87
C GLY A 306 -7.41 16.70 -1.87
N LYS A 307 -6.45 15.94 -1.36
CA LYS A 307 -5.39 15.35 -2.19
C LYS A 307 -5.94 14.14 -2.95
N VAL A 308 -5.42 13.93 -4.17
CA VAL A 308 -5.64 12.71 -4.96
C VAL A 308 -4.38 11.86 -4.87
N PHE A 309 -4.51 10.66 -4.31
CA PHE A 309 -3.40 9.74 -4.05
C PHE A 309 -3.28 8.70 -5.15
N VAL A 310 -2.04 8.43 -5.59
CA VAL A 310 -1.71 7.34 -6.54
C VAL A 310 -0.49 6.60 -6.00
N ASP A 311 -0.60 5.27 -5.87
CA ASP A 311 0.42 4.40 -5.25
C ASP A 311 1.82 4.61 -5.84
N CYS A 312 1.95 4.71 -7.18
CA CYS A 312 3.24 4.86 -7.86
C CYS A 312 3.97 6.20 -7.62
N GLY A 313 3.33 7.21 -7.02
CA GLY A 313 3.96 8.51 -6.77
C GLY A 313 4.08 8.91 -5.30
N ASP A 314 3.25 8.33 -4.42
CA ASP A 314 3.02 8.86 -3.08
C ASP A 314 3.34 7.83 -1.95
N LEU A 315 3.64 6.56 -2.28
CA LEU A 315 3.94 5.50 -1.31
C LEU A 315 5.35 4.92 -1.43
N GLN A 316 6.18 5.09 -0.39
CA GLN A 316 7.48 4.40 -0.26
C GLN A 316 7.43 3.20 0.71
N ASP A 317 6.37 3.09 1.50
CA ASP A 317 6.22 2.11 2.57
C ASP A 317 4.87 1.40 2.48
N LEU A 318 4.89 0.18 1.91
CA LEU A 318 3.73 -0.71 1.75
C LEU A 318 3.03 -1.02 3.08
N THR A 319 3.70 -0.89 4.24
CA THR A 319 3.07 -1.15 5.54
C THR A 319 2.05 -0.09 5.92
N LYS A 320 2.09 1.10 5.29
CA LYS A 320 1.14 2.20 5.52
C LYS A 320 -0.01 2.21 4.53
N LEU A 321 0.10 1.48 3.41
CA LEU A 321 -0.86 1.48 2.31
C LEU A 321 -2.30 1.26 2.80
N PHE A 322 -2.53 0.16 3.51
CA PHE A 322 -3.86 -0.18 4.00
C PHE A 322 -4.32 0.73 5.15
N GLY A 323 -3.38 1.33 5.88
CA GLY A 323 -3.70 2.40 6.82
C GLY A 323 -4.28 3.62 6.09
N TYR A 324 -3.66 4.01 4.98
CA TYR A 324 -4.15 5.11 4.15
C TYR A 324 -5.52 4.79 3.56
N VAL A 325 -5.69 3.58 3.04
CA VAL A 325 -6.96 3.16 2.45
C VAL A 325 -8.08 3.09 3.48
N GLY A 326 -7.83 2.49 4.64
CA GLY A 326 -8.86 2.32 5.68
C GLY A 326 -9.20 3.59 6.44
N PHE A 327 -8.26 4.53 6.61
CA PHE A 327 -8.40 5.62 7.56
C PHE A 327 -8.09 7.01 7.04
N ASP A 328 -7.39 7.18 5.93
CA ASP A 328 -6.93 8.51 5.49
C ASP A 328 -7.54 8.98 4.17
N MET A 329 -8.46 8.21 3.60
CA MET A 329 -9.16 8.56 2.36
C MET A 329 -10.69 8.62 2.51
N GLU A 330 -11.32 9.38 1.61
CA GLU A 330 -12.79 9.47 1.51
C GLU A 330 -13.36 8.52 0.45
N HIS A 331 -12.74 8.46 -0.74
CA HIS A 331 -13.26 7.73 -1.91
C HIS A 331 -12.20 6.87 -2.60
N LEU A 332 -12.49 5.59 -2.79
CA LEU A 332 -11.69 4.66 -3.57
C LEU A 332 -12.19 4.61 -5.00
N ILE A 333 -11.31 4.90 -5.95
CA ILE A 333 -11.56 4.70 -7.37
C ILE A 333 -10.75 3.48 -7.80
N ILE A 334 -11.43 2.45 -8.27
CA ILE A 334 -10.82 1.24 -8.81
C ILE A 334 -10.75 1.41 -10.32
N LEU A 335 -9.54 1.47 -10.88
CA LEU A 335 -9.33 1.39 -12.33
C LEU A 335 -9.38 -0.07 -12.71
N GLY A 336 -10.56 -0.51 -13.16
CA GLY A 336 -10.81 -1.89 -13.54
C GLY A 336 -10.07 -2.21 -14.83
N THR A 337 -8.99 -2.97 -14.75
CA THR A 337 -8.27 -3.58 -15.88
C THR A 337 -8.46 -5.09 -15.84
N LYS A 338 -8.07 -5.81 -16.89
CA LYS A 338 -8.15 -7.28 -16.91
C LYS A 338 -7.48 -7.96 -15.70
N ASP A 339 -6.31 -7.50 -15.27
CA ASP A 339 -5.56 -8.15 -14.18
C ASP A 339 -5.67 -7.44 -12.83
N ILE A 340 -6.56 -6.45 -12.67
CA ILE A 340 -6.72 -5.75 -11.37
C ILE A 340 -7.09 -6.75 -10.25
N LEU A 341 -7.93 -7.73 -10.59
CA LEU A 341 -8.44 -8.73 -9.67
C LEU A 341 -7.38 -9.75 -9.29
N THR A 342 -6.37 -9.99 -10.12
CA THR A 342 -5.31 -10.96 -9.83
C THR A 342 -4.10 -10.33 -9.12
N ARG A 343 -4.10 -9.01 -8.93
CA ARG A 343 -3.03 -8.30 -8.24
C ARG A 343 -3.29 -8.23 -6.73
N LYS A 344 -2.49 -8.99 -5.96
CA LYS A 344 -2.62 -9.10 -4.49
C LYS A 344 -2.72 -7.75 -3.75
N TRP A 345 -1.90 -6.77 -4.12
CA TRP A 345 -1.90 -5.46 -3.46
C TRP A 345 -3.18 -4.67 -3.74
N CYS A 346 -3.63 -4.63 -4.99
CA CYS A 346 -4.90 -4.00 -5.36
C CYS A 346 -6.06 -4.66 -4.62
N MET A 347 -6.12 -5.99 -4.57
CA MET A 347 -7.15 -6.67 -3.80
C MET A 347 -7.06 -6.43 -2.29
N GLY A 348 -5.86 -6.23 -1.75
CA GLY A 348 -5.65 -5.78 -0.38
C GLY A 348 -6.25 -4.38 -0.13
N GLU A 349 -6.06 -3.44 -1.05
CA GLU A 349 -6.65 -2.09 -1.00
C GLU A 349 -8.18 -2.16 -1.05
N VAL A 350 -8.74 -2.86 -2.04
CA VAL A 350 -10.19 -2.97 -2.22
C VAL A 350 -10.85 -3.69 -1.03
N THR A 351 -10.21 -4.74 -0.51
CA THR A 351 -10.71 -5.45 0.69
C THR A 351 -10.67 -4.56 1.92
N THR A 352 -9.60 -3.78 2.07
CA THR A 352 -9.48 -2.80 3.17
C THR A 352 -10.58 -1.75 3.07
N ALA A 353 -10.81 -1.18 1.88
CA ALA A 353 -11.86 -0.20 1.66
C ALA A 353 -13.24 -0.75 2.02
N ARG A 354 -13.56 -2.00 1.64
CA ARG A 354 -14.80 -2.66 2.03
C ARG A 354 -14.94 -2.80 3.54
N ILE A 355 -13.92 -3.35 4.21
CA ILE A 355 -13.92 -3.56 5.67
C ILE A 355 -14.15 -2.24 6.42
N HIS A 356 -13.58 -1.15 5.90
CA HIS A 356 -13.68 0.18 6.50
C HIS A 356 -14.88 1.01 5.99
N ASN A 357 -15.75 0.44 5.15
CA ASN A 357 -16.89 1.12 4.53
C ASN A 357 -16.51 2.43 3.82
N VAL A 358 -15.37 2.42 3.12
CA VAL A 358 -14.94 3.51 2.26
C VAL A 358 -15.84 3.56 1.03
N LYS A 359 -16.19 4.75 0.57
CA LYS A 359 -17.02 4.91 -0.64
C LYS A 359 -16.20 4.49 -1.85
N THR A 360 -16.71 3.56 -2.65
CA THR A 360 -15.93 2.96 -3.73
C THR A 360 -16.69 3.02 -5.05
N VAL A 361 -15.98 3.31 -6.13
CA VAL A 361 -16.48 3.33 -7.51
C VAL A 361 -15.49 2.61 -8.43
N VAL A 362 -16.02 1.89 -9.42
CA VAL A 362 -15.22 1.24 -10.45
C VAL A 362 -15.24 2.10 -11.71
N VAL A 363 -14.08 2.39 -12.26
CA VAL A 363 -13.93 2.90 -13.63
C VAL A 363 -13.47 1.72 -14.47
N ALA A 364 -14.40 1.09 -15.17
CA ALA A 364 -14.16 -0.12 -15.95
C ALA A 364 -13.52 0.25 -17.29
N LEU A 365 -12.27 -0.18 -17.50
CA LEU A 365 -11.62 -0.10 -18.81
C LEU A 365 -12.21 -1.19 -19.74
N PRO A 366 -12.09 -1.02 -21.07
CA PRO A 366 -12.60 -1.95 -22.08
C PRO A 366 -12.29 -3.44 -21.88
N ASP A 367 -11.19 -3.77 -21.21
CA ASP A 367 -10.72 -5.13 -20.95
C ASP A 367 -11.12 -5.64 -19.54
N TYR A 368 -11.88 -4.85 -18.79
CA TYR A 368 -12.34 -5.21 -17.46
C TYR A 368 -13.49 -6.21 -17.51
N GLU A 369 -13.33 -7.29 -16.76
CA GLU A 369 -14.42 -8.23 -16.51
C GLU A 369 -14.77 -8.22 -15.01
N PRO A 370 -16.06 -8.09 -14.65
CA PRO A 370 -16.46 -8.22 -13.26
C PRO A 370 -16.15 -9.64 -12.75
N PRO A 371 -15.81 -9.79 -11.46
CA PRO A 371 -15.33 -11.06 -10.93
C PRO A 371 -16.39 -12.18 -11.10
N SER A 372 -16.08 -13.27 -11.80
CA SER A 372 -16.98 -14.44 -11.88
C SER A 372 -17.05 -15.21 -10.55
N GLU A 373 -18.09 -16.00 -10.29
CA GLU A 373 -18.12 -16.84 -9.07
C GLU A 373 -17.00 -17.88 -9.07
N THR A 374 -16.62 -18.40 -10.24
CA THR A 374 -15.48 -19.32 -10.38
C THR A 374 -14.17 -18.69 -9.91
N LEU A 375 -13.90 -17.44 -10.32
CA LEU A 375 -12.73 -16.69 -9.85
C LEU A 375 -12.78 -16.46 -8.34
N VAL A 376 -13.97 -16.20 -7.77
CA VAL A 376 -14.13 -16.02 -6.32
C VAL A 376 -13.80 -17.29 -5.56
N GLU A 377 -14.39 -18.42 -5.95
CA GLU A 377 -14.20 -19.70 -5.27
C GLU A 377 -12.74 -20.19 -5.37
N GLU A 378 -12.12 -20.02 -6.54
CA GLU A 378 -10.77 -20.50 -6.84
C GLU A 378 -9.69 -19.40 -6.74
N TYR A 379 -9.98 -18.31 -6.03
CA TYR A 379 -9.10 -17.13 -6.03
C TYR A 379 -7.65 -17.44 -5.62
N GLN A 380 -7.47 -18.31 -4.62
CA GLN A 380 -6.13 -18.73 -4.16
C GLN A 380 -5.34 -19.49 -5.23
N ALA A 381 -6.02 -20.23 -6.12
CA ALA A 381 -5.35 -20.90 -7.24
C ALA A 381 -4.86 -19.89 -8.29
N HIS A 382 -5.62 -18.81 -8.49
CA HIS A 382 -5.27 -17.72 -9.42
C HIS A 382 -4.22 -16.77 -8.85
N VAL A 383 -4.21 -16.56 -7.53
CA VAL A 383 -3.28 -15.66 -6.82
C VAL A 383 -2.65 -16.39 -5.62
N PRO A 384 -1.62 -17.23 -5.84
CA PRO A 384 -1.02 -18.05 -4.78
C PRO A 384 -0.46 -17.23 -3.61
N ASP A 385 0.06 -16.05 -3.91
CA ASP A 385 0.67 -15.12 -2.96
C ASP A 385 -0.35 -14.33 -2.10
N VAL A 386 -1.66 -14.56 -2.26
CA VAL A 386 -2.70 -13.87 -1.47
C VAL A 386 -2.50 -14.08 0.04
N THR A 387 -1.82 -15.17 0.43
CA THR A 387 -1.49 -15.49 1.82
C THR A 387 -0.63 -14.42 2.49
N GLU A 388 0.16 -13.64 1.74
CA GLU A 388 0.92 -12.51 2.27
C GLU A 388 0.01 -11.42 2.86
N LEU A 389 -1.22 -11.28 2.36
CA LEU A 389 -2.20 -10.33 2.89
C LEU A 389 -2.71 -10.74 4.29
N ALA A 390 -2.60 -12.03 4.65
CA ALA A 390 -3.01 -12.51 5.97
C ALA A 390 -2.12 -11.93 7.08
N ALA A 391 -0.83 -11.69 6.79
CA ALA A 391 0.07 -10.99 7.71
C ALA A 391 -0.41 -9.56 8.04
N LEU A 392 -1.21 -8.98 7.16
CA LEU A 392 -1.80 -7.65 7.27
C LEU A 392 -3.25 -7.70 7.79
N GLY A 393 -3.74 -8.88 8.17
CA GLY A 393 -5.07 -9.10 8.75
C GLY A 393 -6.18 -9.30 7.73
N ILE A 394 -5.85 -9.50 6.45
CA ILE A 394 -6.81 -9.72 5.37
C ILE A 394 -6.86 -11.22 5.05
N SER A 395 -7.99 -11.86 5.33
CA SER A 395 -8.19 -13.29 5.03
C SER A 395 -8.56 -13.52 3.56
N LEU A 396 -8.32 -14.75 3.08
CA LEU A 396 -8.87 -15.20 1.79
C LEU A 396 -10.40 -15.01 1.74
N ALA A 397 -11.11 -15.41 2.80
CA ALA A 397 -12.56 -15.23 2.88
C ALA A 397 -12.97 -13.74 2.75
N ALA A 398 -12.22 -12.82 3.36
CA ALA A 398 -12.47 -11.39 3.21
C ALA A 398 -12.22 -10.93 1.77
N VAL A 399 -11.21 -11.44 1.08
CA VAL A 399 -10.99 -11.16 -0.35
C VAL A 399 -12.14 -11.71 -1.20
N GLN A 400 -12.59 -12.94 -0.95
CA GLN A 400 -13.68 -13.58 -1.70
C GLN A 400 -15.01 -12.83 -1.55
N GLU A 401 -15.39 -12.48 -0.33
CA GLU A 401 -16.52 -11.61 -0.06
C GLU A 401 -16.35 -10.24 -0.74
N THR A 402 -15.12 -9.75 -0.92
CA THR A 402 -14.84 -8.44 -1.52
C THR A 402 -15.08 -8.49 -3.01
N LEU A 403 -14.66 -9.57 -3.67
CA LEU A 403 -14.96 -9.81 -5.08
C LEU A 403 -16.48 -9.86 -5.32
N ARG A 404 -17.25 -10.49 -4.41
CA ARG A 404 -18.72 -10.47 -4.51
C ARG A 404 -19.28 -9.06 -4.36
N TRP A 405 -18.80 -8.32 -3.35
CA TRP A 405 -19.17 -6.92 -3.14
C TRP A 405 -18.82 -6.01 -4.33
N MET A 406 -17.70 -6.26 -5.02
CA MET A 406 -17.29 -5.48 -6.18
C MET A 406 -18.32 -5.50 -7.31
N ARG A 407 -19.11 -6.57 -7.43
CA ARG A 407 -20.20 -6.63 -8.43
C ARG A 407 -21.36 -5.69 -8.15
N GLU A 408 -21.47 -5.22 -6.91
CA GLU A 408 -22.54 -4.34 -6.46
C GLU A 408 -22.13 -2.86 -6.50
N LEU A 409 -20.87 -2.57 -6.82
CA LEU A 409 -20.34 -1.23 -6.85
C LEU A 409 -20.91 -0.41 -8.03
N PRO A 410 -21.02 0.92 -7.88
CA PRO A 410 -21.26 1.79 -9.01
C PRO A 410 -20.08 1.72 -9.98
N THR A 411 -20.39 1.61 -11.27
CA THR A 411 -19.40 1.41 -12.34
C THR A 411 -19.58 2.44 -13.44
N ILE A 412 -18.48 3.10 -13.82
CA ILE A 412 -18.37 3.97 -14.99
C ILE A 412 -17.65 3.17 -16.08
N GLU A 413 -18.33 2.86 -17.17
CA GLU A 413 -17.75 2.11 -18.29
C GLU A 413 -17.07 3.06 -19.28
N LEU A 414 -15.79 2.79 -19.57
CA LEU A 414 -15.01 3.54 -20.55
C LEU A 414 -15.11 2.89 -21.94
N PRO A 415 -15.24 3.69 -23.01
CA PRO A 415 -15.13 3.20 -24.37
C PRO A 415 -13.69 2.77 -24.71
N GLY A 416 -13.55 2.01 -25.81
CA GLY A 416 -12.27 1.49 -26.33
C GLY A 416 -11.21 2.53 -26.72
N THR A 417 -11.57 3.80 -26.75
CA THR A 417 -10.72 4.90 -27.21
C THR A 417 -10.66 6.01 -26.17
N LEU A 418 -9.46 6.43 -25.80
CA LEU A 418 -9.26 7.48 -24.81
C LEU A 418 -9.02 8.84 -25.47
N ASP A 419 -9.63 9.89 -24.92
CA ASP A 419 -9.25 11.27 -25.24
C ASP A 419 -9.41 12.22 -24.04
N SER A 420 -9.02 13.48 -24.22
CA SER A 420 -9.12 14.51 -23.18
C SER A 420 -10.55 14.81 -22.72
N ARG A 421 -11.56 14.68 -23.60
CA ARG A 421 -12.96 14.99 -23.28
C ARG A 421 -13.56 13.90 -22.42
N LEU A 422 -13.36 12.65 -22.84
CA LEU A 422 -13.76 11.48 -22.08
C LEU A 422 -13.14 11.48 -20.68
N THR A 423 -11.83 11.77 -20.57
CA THR A 423 -11.16 11.85 -19.27
C THR A 423 -11.82 12.89 -18.35
N ARG A 424 -12.17 14.06 -18.89
CA ARG A 424 -12.86 15.12 -18.13
C ARG A 424 -14.30 14.71 -17.76
N ALA A 425 -15.02 14.03 -18.65
CA ALA A 425 -16.35 13.50 -18.37
C ALA A 425 -16.32 12.50 -17.20
N VAL A 426 -15.34 11.59 -17.19
CA VAL A 426 -15.11 10.65 -16.08
C VAL A 426 -14.87 11.41 -14.78
N CYS A 427 -13.97 12.40 -14.78
CA CYS A 427 -13.71 13.24 -13.61
C CYS A 427 -14.97 13.97 -13.12
N LYS A 428 -15.81 14.48 -14.04
CA LYS A 428 -17.07 15.16 -13.70
C LYS A 428 -18.04 14.20 -13.03
N GLU A 429 -18.23 13.01 -13.59
CA GLU A 429 -19.08 11.97 -12.99
C GLU A 429 -18.58 11.55 -11.60
N LEU A 430 -17.27 11.35 -11.43
CA LEU A 430 -16.66 11.04 -10.12
C LEU A 430 -16.90 12.14 -9.07
N VAL A 431 -16.91 13.42 -9.49
CA VAL A 431 -17.22 14.56 -8.61
C VAL A 431 -18.73 14.64 -8.32
N VAL A 432 -19.59 14.38 -9.30
CA VAL A 432 -21.05 14.36 -9.12
C VAL A 432 -21.45 13.26 -8.13
N MET A 433 -20.92 12.05 -8.31
CA MET A 433 -21.12 10.92 -7.40
C MET A 433 -20.60 11.21 -5.97
N HIS A 434 -19.58 12.06 -5.84
CA HIS A 434 -19.08 12.51 -4.53
C HIS A 434 -20.04 13.50 -3.85
N VAL A 435 -20.51 14.52 -4.57
CA VAL A 435 -21.33 15.62 -4.02
C VAL A 435 -22.77 15.17 -3.72
N SER A 436 -23.33 14.27 -4.53
CA SER A 436 -24.72 13.80 -4.40
C SER A 436 -24.78 12.29 -4.09
N PRO A 437 -24.46 11.84 -2.87
CA PRO A 437 -24.41 10.42 -2.54
C PRO A 437 -25.76 9.69 -2.72
N GLY A 438 -26.89 10.41 -2.77
CA GLY A 438 -28.21 9.85 -3.06
C GLY A 438 -28.42 9.43 -4.53
N SER A 439 -27.54 9.81 -5.46
CA SER A 439 -27.56 9.35 -6.86
C SER A 439 -26.74 8.08 -7.10
N MET A 440 -26.12 7.53 -6.06
CA MET A 440 -25.28 6.33 -6.09
C MET A 440 -26.14 5.05 -6.08
N GLY A 441 -27.14 4.98 -6.98
CA GLY A 441 -27.84 3.73 -7.29
C GLY A 441 -26.88 2.73 -7.95
N LYS A 442 -27.28 1.46 -8.06
CA LYS A 442 -26.58 0.38 -8.79
C LYS A 442 -26.57 0.62 -10.32
N ASN A 443 -26.33 1.86 -10.75
CA ASN A 443 -26.41 2.25 -12.15
C ASN A 443 -25.03 2.19 -12.77
N VAL A 444 -24.91 1.40 -13.83
CA VAL A 444 -23.79 1.46 -14.76
C VAL A 444 -23.94 2.74 -15.58
N VAL A 445 -22.95 3.63 -15.51
CA VAL A 445 -22.91 4.84 -16.33
C VAL A 445 -22.05 4.54 -17.55
N GLN A 446 -22.68 4.42 -18.71
CA GLN A 446 -21.96 4.29 -19.97
C GLN A 446 -21.61 5.68 -20.50
N LEU A 447 -20.31 5.96 -20.62
CA LEU A 447 -19.84 7.18 -21.26
C LEU A 447 -19.60 6.91 -22.74
N SER A 448 -20.25 7.71 -23.60
CA SER A 448 -19.93 7.75 -25.03
C SER A 448 -18.99 8.92 -25.32
N ASN A 449 -18.25 8.84 -26.43
CA ASN A 449 -17.42 9.95 -26.91
C ASN A 449 -18.25 11.20 -27.29
N ASP A 450 -19.57 11.05 -27.43
CA ASP A 450 -20.53 12.12 -27.76
C ASP A 450 -21.16 12.79 -26.53
N ALA A 451 -20.84 12.31 -25.31
CA ALA A 451 -21.51 12.71 -24.07
C ALA A 451 -21.32 14.19 -23.65
N GLU A 452 -20.48 14.96 -24.33
CA GLU A 452 -20.35 16.42 -24.08
C GLU A 452 -21.42 17.26 -24.81
N ASP A 453 -22.05 16.77 -25.89
CA ASP A 453 -22.96 17.60 -26.69
C ASP A 453 -24.28 17.96 -25.97
N GLU A 454 -24.69 17.18 -24.96
CA GLU A 454 -25.87 17.53 -24.13
C GLU A 454 -25.53 18.32 -22.86
N LEU A 455 -24.27 18.29 -22.40
CA LEU A 455 -23.90 18.75 -21.05
C LEU A 455 -23.26 20.16 -21.01
N ASP A 456 -22.94 20.75 -22.16
CA ASP A 456 -22.30 22.08 -22.27
C ASP A 456 -23.01 22.99 -23.30
N LYS A 457 -24.34 23.16 -23.16
CA LYS A 457 -25.14 24.13 -23.95
C LYS A 457 -24.70 25.60 -23.80
N GLY A 458 -23.61 25.89 -23.07
CA GLY A 458 -23.05 27.23 -22.86
C GLY A 458 -21.72 27.52 -23.59
N THR A 459 -20.97 26.50 -24.02
CA THR A 459 -19.64 26.71 -24.60
C THR A 459 -19.58 26.11 -26.00
N ARG A 460 -19.47 26.97 -27.01
CA ARG A 460 -19.38 26.58 -28.44
C ARG A 460 -18.47 25.36 -28.61
N SER A 461 -19.00 24.27 -29.16
CA SER A 461 -18.23 23.12 -29.63
C SER A 461 -17.17 23.62 -30.63
N VAL A 462 -15.95 23.85 -30.13
CA VAL A 462 -14.84 24.27 -30.96
C VAL A 462 -14.33 23.03 -31.67
N ASN A 463 -14.45 23.06 -32.99
CA ASN A 463 -13.93 22.03 -33.88
C ASN A 463 -12.44 21.78 -33.56
N ARG A 464 -12.03 20.54 -33.23
CA ARG A 464 -10.69 20.20 -32.71
C ARG A 464 -9.57 20.67 -33.66
N LYS A 465 -9.82 20.62 -34.97
CA LYS A 465 -8.93 21.16 -36.02
C LYS A 465 -8.82 22.69 -36.02
N ALA A 466 -9.85 23.40 -35.58
CA ALA A 466 -9.82 24.86 -35.44
C ALA A 466 -9.02 25.31 -34.20
N GLN A 467 -9.03 24.53 -33.11
CA GLN A 467 -8.30 24.85 -31.88
C GLN A 467 -6.77 24.76 -32.04
N TYR A 468 -6.28 23.81 -32.83
CA TYR A 468 -4.86 23.59 -33.09
C TYR A 468 -4.43 24.02 -34.49
N ASN A 469 -5.24 24.84 -35.16
CA ASN A 469 -4.96 25.29 -36.51
C ASN A 469 -3.66 26.12 -36.49
N GLY A 470 -2.61 25.62 -37.15
CA GLY A 470 -1.27 26.22 -37.11
C GLY A 470 -0.30 25.57 -36.11
N SER A 471 -0.65 24.46 -35.46
CA SER A 471 0.32 23.71 -34.66
C SER A 471 1.44 23.13 -35.54
N LYS A 472 2.67 23.26 -35.05
CA LYS A 472 3.92 22.78 -35.64
C LYS A 472 4.37 21.45 -35.05
N VAL A 473 3.72 20.97 -33.99
CA VAL A 473 4.11 19.76 -33.26
C VAL A 473 2.92 18.81 -33.18
N ALA A 474 3.09 17.59 -33.66
CA ALA A 474 2.09 16.53 -33.54
C ALA A 474 2.63 15.38 -32.67
N ILE A 475 1.81 14.84 -31.78
CA ILE A 475 2.12 13.64 -31.00
C ILE A 475 1.50 12.45 -31.72
N LEU A 476 2.36 11.56 -32.22
CA LEU A 476 2.00 10.28 -32.82
C LEU A 476 2.01 9.21 -31.73
N VAL A 477 0.87 8.53 -31.57
CA VAL A 477 0.66 7.54 -30.52
C VAL A 477 -0.13 6.36 -31.06
N ASP A 478 0.07 5.18 -30.47
CA ASP A 478 -0.77 4.02 -30.75
C ASP A 478 -2.13 4.21 -30.09
N TYR A 479 -3.12 4.68 -30.85
CA TYR A 479 -4.46 4.99 -30.33
C TYR A 479 -5.23 3.77 -29.82
N LYS A 480 -4.78 2.55 -30.15
CA LYS A 480 -5.36 1.30 -29.62
C LYS A 480 -4.83 0.95 -28.23
N ASN A 481 -3.71 1.55 -27.83
CA ASN A 481 -3.11 1.37 -26.51
C ASN A 481 -3.46 2.56 -25.61
N MET A 482 -4.43 2.36 -24.70
CA MET A 482 -4.88 3.42 -23.79
C MET A 482 -3.78 3.98 -22.89
N GLU A 483 -2.80 3.17 -22.45
CA GLU A 483 -1.68 3.65 -21.65
C GLU A 483 -0.74 4.56 -22.45
N ALA A 484 -0.53 4.25 -23.74
CA ALA A 484 0.22 5.11 -24.64
C ALA A 484 -0.51 6.44 -24.86
N VAL A 485 -1.83 6.40 -25.08
CA VAL A 485 -2.66 7.61 -25.24
C VAL A 485 -2.70 8.43 -23.94
N ALA A 486 -2.84 7.79 -22.79
CA ALA A 486 -2.79 8.45 -21.49
C ALA A 486 -1.43 9.12 -21.27
N THR A 487 -0.34 8.45 -21.65
CA THR A 487 1.01 9.03 -21.62
C THR A 487 1.12 10.26 -22.51
N ALA A 488 0.58 10.20 -23.74
CA ALA A 488 0.52 11.34 -24.66
C ALA A 488 -0.26 12.52 -24.06
N LEU A 489 -1.39 12.26 -23.41
CA LEU A 489 -2.22 13.28 -22.76
C LEU A 489 -1.53 13.90 -21.55
N VAL A 490 -0.89 13.11 -20.69
CA VAL A 490 -0.08 13.62 -19.56
C VAL A 490 1.06 14.49 -20.10
N LEU A 491 1.75 14.03 -21.14
CA LEU A 491 2.83 14.79 -21.77
C LEU A 491 2.31 16.13 -22.33
N GLN A 492 1.18 16.11 -23.06
CA GLN A 492 0.55 17.30 -23.59
C GLN A 492 0.19 18.28 -22.47
N LEU A 493 -0.39 17.81 -21.37
CA LEU A 493 -0.75 18.63 -20.20
C LEU A 493 0.46 19.32 -19.58
N MET A 494 1.62 18.64 -19.52
CA MET A 494 2.84 19.17 -18.89
C MET A 494 3.67 20.05 -19.83
N VAL A 495 3.71 19.73 -21.13
CA VAL A 495 4.50 20.49 -22.12
C VAL A 495 3.78 21.74 -22.61
N SER A 496 2.45 21.69 -22.79
CA SER A 496 1.70 22.81 -23.36
C SER A 496 1.92 24.16 -22.64
N PRO A 497 1.92 24.23 -21.28
CA PRO A 497 2.22 25.47 -20.56
C PRO A 497 3.64 26.01 -20.82
N LEU A 498 4.61 25.13 -21.09
CA LEU A 498 6.02 25.49 -21.29
C LEU A 498 6.29 26.05 -22.70
N VAL A 499 5.45 25.72 -23.67
CA VAL A 499 5.60 26.12 -25.08
C VAL A 499 4.53 27.10 -25.56
N LEU A 500 3.62 27.53 -24.67
CA LEU A 500 2.48 28.38 -25.01
C LEU A 500 2.89 29.75 -25.59
N SER A 501 4.01 30.31 -25.13
CA SER A 501 4.54 31.59 -25.62
C SER A 501 5.14 31.50 -27.02
N SER A 502 5.40 30.28 -27.52
CA SER A 502 6.03 30.04 -28.82
C SER A 502 4.96 29.68 -29.83
N GLY A 503 4.62 30.64 -30.71
CA GLY A 503 3.53 30.52 -31.68
C GLY A 503 3.54 29.22 -32.47
N GLY A 504 2.53 28.38 -32.25
CA GLY A 504 2.32 27.10 -32.92
C GLY A 504 3.03 25.89 -32.28
N MET A 505 3.76 26.02 -31.17
CA MET A 505 4.52 24.89 -30.59
C MET A 505 3.71 24.01 -29.64
N VAL A 506 2.46 24.38 -29.35
CA VAL A 506 1.56 23.58 -28.52
C VAL A 506 1.22 22.27 -29.25
N PRO A 507 1.61 21.10 -28.69
CA PRO A 507 1.42 19.83 -29.37
C PRO A 507 -0.05 19.45 -29.41
N TYR A 508 -0.49 18.86 -30.52
CA TYR A 508 -1.78 18.16 -30.61
C TYR A 508 -1.56 16.66 -30.76
N ILE A 509 -2.48 15.85 -30.24
CA ILE A 509 -2.40 14.40 -30.34
C ILE A 509 -3.16 13.96 -31.59
N MET A 510 -2.50 13.17 -32.44
CA MET A 510 -3.09 12.66 -33.67
C MET A 510 -4.13 11.59 -33.37
N THR A 511 -5.22 11.59 -34.13
CA THR A 511 -6.28 10.58 -34.05
C THR A 511 -6.08 9.45 -35.06
N ALA A 512 -6.85 8.37 -34.93
CA ALA A 512 -6.81 7.25 -35.86
C ALA A 512 -7.08 7.73 -37.30
N ASN A 513 -6.30 7.23 -38.25
CA ASN A 513 -6.40 7.62 -39.67
C ASN A 513 -6.12 9.10 -39.98
N GLU A 514 -5.56 9.87 -39.06
CA GLU A 514 -5.20 11.26 -39.30
C GLU A 514 -3.79 11.38 -39.90
N GLU A 515 -3.64 12.23 -40.92
CA GLU A 515 -2.32 12.64 -41.43
C GLU A 515 -1.83 13.89 -40.70
N ALA A 516 -0.50 14.05 -40.61
CA ALA A 516 0.09 15.23 -39.99
C ALA A 516 -0.30 16.50 -40.79
N MET A 517 -0.78 17.55 -40.10
CA MET A 517 -1.17 18.79 -40.76
C MET A 517 -0.01 19.40 -41.56
N PRO A 518 -0.28 20.19 -42.63
CA PRO A 518 0.78 20.83 -43.43
C PRO A 518 1.72 21.71 -42.61
N THR A 519 1.24 22.29 -41.50
CA THR A 519 1.99 23.17 -40.61
C THR A 519 2.94 22.42 -39.67
N VAL A 520 2.80 21.10 -39.54
CA VAL A 520 3.62 20.27 -38.64
C VAL A 520 5.04 20.19 -39.16
N GLN A 521 6.00 20.42 -38.26
CA GLN A 521 7.45 20.38 -38.47
C GLN A 521 8.13 19.30 -37.62
N VAL A 522 7.51 18.95 -36.48
CA VAL A 522 8.03 17.98 -35.52
C VAL A 522 6.98 16.91 -35.21
N ILE A 523 7.37 15.63 -35.29
CA ILE A 523 6.58 14.49 -34.82
C ILE A 523 7.17 13.98 -33.51
N VAL A 524 6.39 14.03 -32.44
CA VAL A 524 6.72 13.40 -31.16
C VAL A 524 6.15 11.99 -31.16
N VAL A 525 6.98 10.96 -31.15
CA VAL A 525 6.53 9.56 -31.23
C VAL A 525 6.49 8.96 -29.84
N ILE A 526 5.32 8.54 -29.38
CA ILE A 526 5.16 7.80 -28.13
C ILE A 526 5.51 6.33 -28.38
N CYS A 527 6.70 5.92 -27.92
CA CYS A 527 7.23 4.59 -28.06
C CYS A 527 6.71 3.68 -26.94
N SER A 528 5.61 2.97 -27.22
CA SER A 528 5.09 1.85 -26.43
C SER A 528 5.46 0.51 -27.06
N GLN A 529 5.30 -0.58 -26.30
CA GLN A 529 5.57 -1.94 -26.76
C GLN A 529 4.76 -2.27 -28.01
N GLY A 530 5.45 -2.68 -29.07
CA GLY A 530 4.82 -3.07 -30.35
C GLY A 530 4.28 -1.92 -31.19
N CYS A 531 4.46 -0.65 -30.81
CA CYS A 531 3.85 0.49 -31.51
C CYS A 531 4.18 0.56 -33.01
N PHE A 532 5.39 0.16 -33.42
CA PHE A 532 5.79 0.17 -34.84
C PHE A 532 5.15 -0.93 -35.68
N GLY A 533 4.51 -1.93 -35.05
CA GLY A 533 3.66 -2.90 -35.74
C GLY A 533 2.28 -2.33 -36.12
N ASN A 534 1.92 -1.15 -35.59
CA ASN A 534 0.66 -0.51 -35.95
C ASN A 534 0.77 0.16 -37.34
N PRO A 535 -0.07 -0.23 -38.32
CA PRO A 535 -0.01 0.31 -39.68
C PRO A 535 -0.28 1.82 -39.74
N ASP A 536 -1.05 2.37 -38.80
CA ASP A 536 -1.32 3.81 -38.75
C ASP A 536 -0.07 4.61 -38.37
N ILE A 537 0.71 4.11 -37.40
CA ILE A 537 1.99 4.69 -37.01
C ILE A 537 2.97 4.60 -38.17
N ALA A 538 3.07 3.43 -38.79
CA ALA A 538 3.95 3.23 -39.95
C ALA A 538 3.63 4.20 -41.09
N ARG A 539 2.35 4.36 -41.45
CA ARG A 539 1.89 5.29 -42.50
C ARG A 539 2.27 6.73 -42.17
N VAL A 540 2.01 7.19 -40.94
CA VAL A 540 2.33 8.57 -40.53
C VAL A 540 3.84 8.80 -40.52
N LEU A 541 4.65 7.84 -40.07
CA LEU A 541 6.11 7.97 -40.07
C LEU A 541 6.68 8.08 -41.49
N VAL A 542 6.25 7.20 -42.41
CA VAL A 542 6.73 7.22 -43.81
C VAL A 542 6.30 8.51 -44.52
N SER A 543 5.05 8.95 -44.36
CA SER A 543 4.57 10.22 -44.93
C SER A 543 5.25 11.45 -44.31
N SER A 544 5.62 11.39 -43.03
CA SER A 544 6.39 12.44 -42.34
C SER A 544 7.83 12.49 -42.84
N ALA A 545 8.46 11.34 -43.12
CA ALA A 545 9.80 11.28 -43.70
C ALA A 545 9.82 11.82 -45.13
N ALA A 546 8.78 11.56 -45.93
CA ALA A 546 8.63 12.14 -47.28
C ALA A 546 8.56 13.68 -47.28
N ARG A 547 8.16 14.28 -46.14
CA ARG A 547 8.09 15.73 -45.93
C ARG A 547 9.29 16.31 -45.20
N SER A 548 10.31 15.50 -44.94
CA SER A 548 11.50 15.86 -44.15
C SER A 548 11.18 16.43 -42.76
N LEU A 549 10.12 15.90 -42.12
CA LEU A 549 9.77 16.31 -40.75
C LEU A 549 10.83 15.81 -39.76
N THR A 550 11.03 16.55 -38.69
CA THR A 550 11.89 16.12 -37.58
C THR A 550 11.13 15.22 -36.63
N VAL A 551 11.84 14.37 -35.90
CA VAL A 551 11.24 13.40 -34.98
C VAL A 551 11.86 13.46 -33.60
N LEU A 552 11.03 13.28 -32.57
CA LEU A 552 11.45 13.15 -31.18
C LEU A 552 10.82 11.90 -30.57
N PRO A 553 11.59 10.80 -30.39
CA PRO A 553 11.08 9.60 -29.74
C PRO A 553 10.97 9.78 -28.21
N ILE A 554 9.83 9.37 -27.67
CA ILE A 554 9.51 9.39 -26.23
C ILE A 554 9.27 7.97 -25.75
N ILE A 555 10.11 7.46 -24.85
CA ILE A 555 9.93 6.13 -24.28
C ILE A 555 8.84 6.21 -23.20
N ALA A 556 7.68 5.62 -23.48
CA ALA A 556 6.50 5.69 -22.62
C ALA A 556 6.56 4.72 -21.42
N GLU A 557 7.34 3.64 -21.53
CA GLU A 557 7.32 2.55 -20.57
C GLU A 557 8.61 1.73 -20.53
N ASP A 558 8.85 1.06 -19.41
CA ASP A 558 10.02 0.20 -19.20
C ASP A 558 9.96 -1.10 -20.04
N GLY A 559 8.75 -1.47 -20.48
CA GLY A 559 8.49 -2.62 -21.36
C GLY A 559 8.92 -2.37 -22.81
N PHE A 560 9.15 -1.12 -23.20
CA PHE A 560 9.59 -0.80 -24.55
C PHE A 560 10.92 -1.51 -24.87
N ARG A 561 10.99 -2.09 -26.07
CA ARG A 561 12.20 -2.71 -26.60
C ARG A 561 12.56 -1.99 -27.88
N PHE A 562 13.81 -1.55 -27.96
CA PHE A 562 14.32 -0.97 -29.19
C PHE A 562 14.27 -2.01 -30.32
N PRO A 563 13.92 -1.60 -31.54
CA PRO A 563 13.93 -2.48 -32.71
C PRO A 563 15.23 -3.29 -32.83
N THR A 564 15.11 -4.61 -32.84
CA THR A 564 16.24 -5.55 -33.06
C THR A 564 16.39 -5.85 -34.55
N LYS A 565 17.48 -6.55 -34.92
CA LYS A 565 17.65 -7.05 -36.29
C LYS A 565 16.43 -7.88 -36.73
N ASP A 566 15.97 -8.79 -35.87
CA ASP A 566 14.80 -9.63 -36.14
C ASP A 566 13.53 -8.82 -36.44
N PHE A 567 13.31 -7.70 -35.74
CA PHE A 567 12.20 -6.80 -36.05
C PHE A 567 12.31 -6.23 -37.47
N TYR A 568 13.50 -5.79 -37.89
CA TYR A 568 13.69 -5.25 -39.23
C TYR A 568 13.53 -6.35 -40.29
N ASP A 569 14.02 -7.55 -40.02
CA ASP A 569 13.87 -8.72 -40.90
C ASP A 569 12.38 -9.10 -41.04
N GLU A 570 11.60 -9.05 -39.95
CA GLU A 570 10.14 -9.29 -39.97
C GLU A 570 9.37 -8.21 -40.73
N VAL A 571 9.71 -6.93 -40.54
CA VAL A 571 9.12 -5.80 -41.29
C VAL A 571 9.38 -5.96 -42.79
N LEU A 572 10.60 -6.37 -43.17
CA LEU A 572 10.97 -6.65 -44.56
C LEU A 572 10.26 -7.89 -45.11
N ALA A 573 10.08 -8.94 -44.30
CA ALA A 573 9.39 -10.18 -44.71
C ALA A 573 7.88 -9.98 -44.91
N THR A 574 7.27 -9.05 -44.17
CA THR A 574 5.82 -8.74 -44.25
C THR A 574 5.45 -7.94 -45.53
N ALA A 575 6.44 -7.61 -46.36
CA ALA A 575 6.29 -6.84 -47.59
C ALA A 575 5.46 -7.48 -48.69
N GLY A 576 5.25 -8.80 -48.64
CA GLY A 576 4.47 -9.51 -49.65
C GLY A 576 2.96 -9.45 -49.47
N THR A 577 2.45 -9.13 -48.27
CA THR A 577 1.06 -9.46 -47.88
C THR A 577 0.19 -8.27 -47.49
N THR A 578 0.76 -7.10 -47.22
CA THR A 578 -0.01 -5.93 -46.79
C THR A 578 0.18 -4.79 -47.78
N GLY A 579 -0.90 -4.35 -48.42
CA GLY A 579 -0.94 -3.21 -49.35
C GLY A 579 -0.69 -1.85 -48.66
N MET A 580 0.32 -1.78 -47.80
CA MET A 580 0.75 -0.55 -47.15
C MET A 580 1.34 0.41 -48.20
N LEU A 581 1.02 1.69 -48.05
CA LEU A 581 1.39 2.83 -48.91
C LEU A 581 2.89 3.19 -48.84
N GLY A 582 3.79 2.20 -48.90
CA GLY A 582 5.23 2.37 -48.95
C GLY A 582 5.98 1.02 -48.97
N LYS A 583 7.14 0.97 -49.62
CA LYS A 583 8.03 -0.20 -49.56
C LYS A 583 8.43 -0.44 -48.09
N PRO A 584 8.34 -1.66 -47.53
CA PRO A 584 8.71 -1.88 -46.12
C PRO A 584 10.16 -1.57 -45.78
N SER A 585 11.05 -1.55 -46.77
CA SER A 585 12.39 -0.99 -46.65
C SER A 585 12.40 0.48 -46.21
N HIS A 586 11.43 1.28 -46.65
CA HIS A 586 11.26 2.67 -46.21
C HIS A 586 10.84 2.74 -44.74
N LEU A 587 9.93 1.86 -44.28
CA LEU A 587 9.55 1.84 -42.87
C LEU A 587 10.73 1.46 -41.98
N ALA A 588 11.48 0.41 -42.35
CA ALA A 588 12.69 -0.01 -41.64
C ALA A 588 13.72 1.14 -41.57
N ALA A 589 13.96 1.83 -42.69
CA ALA A 589 14.86 2.99 -42.75
C ALA A 589 14.39 4.14 -41.85
N VAL A 590 13.10 4.49 -41.91
CA VAL A 590 12.52 5.57 -41.09
C VAL A 590 12.58 5.23 -39.60
N VAL A 591 12.21 4.00 -39.20
CA VAL A 591 12.32 3.56 -37.79
C VAL A 591 13.77 3.63 -37.30
N LYS A 592 14.75 3.26 -38.13
CA LYS A 592 16.18 3.41 -37.81
C LYS A 592 16.56 4.89 -37.60
N GLN A 593 16.01 5.79 -38.41
CA GLN A 593 16.23 7.24 -38.26
C GLN A 593 15.56 7.80 -37.00
N VAL A 594 14.36 7.32 -36.62
CA VAL A 594 13.69 7.71 -35.37
C VAL A 594 14.63 7.52 -34.18
N PHE A 595 15.31 6.37 -34.11
CA PHE A 595 16.26 6.07 -33.02
C PHE A 595 17.70 6.56 -33.26
N SER A 596 17.95 7.30 -34.35
CA SER A 596 19.19 8.08 -34.50
C SER A 596 19.15 9.39 -33.70
N GLU A 597 17.96 9.76 -33.22
CA GLU A 597 17.69 10.81 -32.24
C GLU A 597 17.68 10.21 -30.82
N ILE A 598 18.23 10.93 -29.85
CA ILE A 598 18.29 10.45 -28.46
C ILE A 598 16.88 10.45 -27.88
N ALA A 599 16.31 9.29 -27.59
CA ALA A 599 14.98 9.22 -27.00
C ALA A 599 14.96 9.81 -25.58
N VAL A 600 13.86 10.47 -25.23
CA VAL A 600 13.61 10.96 -23.88
C VAL A 600 12.65 10.00 -23.18
N GLY A 601 13.05 9.46 -22.04
CA GLY A 601 12.12 8.68 -21.22
C GLY A 601 11.07 9.59 -20.61
N PHE A 602 9.79 9.28 -20.81
CA PHE A 602 8.67 9.92 -20.13
C PHE A 602 7.67 8.83 -19.76
N ASN A 603 7.78 8.33 -18.53
CA ASN A 603 7.06 7.15 -18.06
C ASN A 603 6.15 7.53 -16.86
N PRO A 604 4.90 7.96 -17.09
CA PRO A 604 3.97 8.34 -16.02
C PRO A 604 3.57 7.20 -15.07
N GLN A 605 3.72 5.95 -15.51
CA GLN A 605 3.42 4.74 -14.73
C GLN A 605 4.58 4.25 -13.83
N GLY A 606 5.76 4.89 -13.89
CA GLY A 606 6.93 4.49 -13.11
C GLY A 606 6.78 4.70 -11.59
N TYR A 607 7.23 3.75 -10.77
CA TYR A 607 7.22 3.86 -9.29
C TYR A 607 8.11 4.98 -8.75
N SER A 608 9.13 5.38 -9.51
CA SER A 608 10.03 6.48 -9.20
C SER A 608 9.63 7.79 -9.86
N ALA A 609 8.60 7.77 -10.72
CA ALA A 609 8.14 8.95 -11.46
C ALA A 609 7.31 9.86 -10.54
N SER A 610 8.02 10.63 -9.72
CA SER A 610 7.42 11.74 -8.99
C SER A 610 6.92 12.79 -9.98
N VAL A 611 6.00 13.64 -9.54
CA VAL A 611 5.54 14.78 -10.37
C VAL A 611 6.72 15.64 -10.81
N GLN A 612 7.71 15.82 -9.93
CA GLN A 612 8.93 16.59 -10.20
C GLN A 612 9.79 15.92 -11.27
N ASP A 613 9.94 14.59 -11.27
CA ASP A 613 10.68 13.87 -12.32
C ASP A 613 10.00 14.06 -13.69
N LEU A 614 8.67 13.93 -13.74
CA LEU A 614 7.90 14.16 -14.96
C LEU A 614 7.99 15.63 -15.42
N GLU A 615 8.00 16.60 -14.51
CA GLU A 615 8.19 18.02 -14.84
C GLU A 615 9.58 18.28 -15.44
N VAL A 616 10.64 17.69 -14.89
CA VAL A 616 12.00 17.81 -15.44
C VAL A 616 12.08 17.22 -16.85
N ARG A 617 11.45 16.05 -17.07
CA ARG A 617 11.39 15.41 -18.38
C ARG A 617 10.55 16.24 -19.37
N ALA A 618 9.41 16.78 -18.94
CA ALA A 618 8.59 17.66 -19.76
C ALA A 618 9.34 18.95 -20.15
N ASN A 619 10.11 19.54 -19.24
CA ASN A 619 11.00 20.68 -19.53
C ASN A 619 12.08 20.31 -20.55
N THR A 620 12.67 19.12 -20.44
CA THR A 620 13.66 18.62 -21.41
C THR A 620 13.03 18.47 -22.81
N ILE A 621 11.81 17.94 -22.87
CA ILE A 621 11.05 17.79 -24.12
C ILE A 621 10.71 19.17 -24.70
N ALA A 622 10.18 20.09 -23.88
CA ALA A 622 9.88 21.46 -24.30
C ALA A 622 11.13 22.19 -24.83
N PHE A 623 12.27 22.06 -24.15
CA PHE A 623 13.54 22.63 -24.60
C PHE A 623 13.95 22.10 -25.98
N ARG A 624 13.82 20.78 -26.21
CA ARG A 624 14.10 20.17 -27.51
C ARG A 624 13.14 20.63 -28.60
N LEU A 625 11.86 20.83 -28.28
CA LEU A 625 10.89 21.39 -29.21
C LEU A 625 11.24 22.84 -29.58
N LEU A 626 11.62 23.68 -28.61
CA LEU A 626 11.85 25.12 -28.82
C LEU A 626 13.20 25.47 -29.45
N GLY A 627 14.25 24.71 -29.17
CA GLY A 627 15.62 25.06 -29.57
C GLY A 627 16.54 23.89 -29.90
N GLY A 628 16.04 22.65 -29.86
CA GLY A 628 16.83 21.47 -30.21
C GLY A 628 17.03 21.36 -31.72
N LYS A 629 18.28 21.14 -32.16
CA LYS A 629 18.56 20.69 -33.53
C LYS A 629 18.13 19.23 -33.69
N LEU A 630 16.83 18.99 -33.81
CA LEU A 630 16.30 17.66 -34.14
C LEU A 630 16.67 17.31 -35.57
N LYS A 631 17.05 16.05 -35.81
CA LYS A 631 17.38 15.59 -37.16
C LYS A 631 16.12 15.41 -38.01
N PRO A 632 16.09 15.91 -39.27
CA PRO A 632 15.01 15.61 -40.19
C PRO A 632 15.08 14.14 -40.61
N MET A 633 13.92 13.51 -40.76
CA MET A 633 13.83 12.20 -41.41
C MET A 633 13.94 12.36 -42.93
N SER A 634 14.47 11.38 -43.64
CA SER A 634 14.55 11.37 -45.10
C SER A 634 14.28 9.97 -45.66
N LEU A 635 13.70 9.90 -46.86
CA LEU A 635 13.59 8.64 -47.60
C LEU A 635 14.83 8.34 -48.46
N GLU A 636 15.74 9.31 -48.64
CA GLU A 636 16.86 9.22 -49.60
C GLU A 636 18.07 8.44 -49.07
N ASP A 637 18.22 8.29 -47.75
CA ASP A 637 19.39 7.65 -47.12
C ASP A 637 19.40 6.11 -47.19
N TYR A 638 18.45 5.48 -47.88
CA TYR A 638 18.46 4.02 -48.08
C TYR A 638 19.39 3.61 -49.23
N HIS A 639 20.68 3.44 -48.92
CA HIS A 639 21.60 2.68 -49.75
C HIS A 639 21.56 1.22 -49.29
N PRO A 640 21.10 0.24 -50.10
CA PRO A 640 21.15 -1.18 -49.74
C PRO A 640 22.61 -1.55 -49.45
N THR A 641 22.86 -1.99 -48.22
CA THR A 641 24.23 -2.20 -47.71
C THR A 641 24.79 -3.57 -48.06
N SER A 642 23.98 -4.49 -48.62
CA SER A 642 24.43 -5.82 -49.03
C SER A 642 24.12 -6.13 -50.51
N PRO A 643 24.99 -6.91 -51.18
CA PRO A 643 24.72 -7.43 -52.53
C PRO A 643 23.44 -8.30 -52.62
N GLU A 644 23.06 -8.97 -51.52
CA GLU A 644 21.85 -9.81 -51.44
C GLU A 644 20.56 -8.97 -51.49
N GLU A 645 20.55 -7.75 -50.93
CA GLU A 645 19.41 -6.82 -51.04
C GLU A 645 19.25 -6.23 -52.46
N LEU A 646 20.34 -6.17 -53.23
CA LEU A 646 20.32 -5.75 -54.63
C LEU A 646 19.74 -6.85 -55.56
N GLU A 647 20.00 -8.12 -55.25
CA GLU A 647 19.41 -9.25 -55.99
C GLU A 647 17.91 -9.43 -55.70
N ALA A 648 17.47 -9.23 -54.46
CA ALA A 648 16.03 -9.27 -54.13
C ALA A 648 15.22 -8.16 -54.84
N ASN A 649 15.84 -6.99 -55.08
CA ASN A 649 15.20 -5.87 -55.78
C ASN A 649 15.20 -6.02 -57.31
N SER A 650 16.12 -6.80 -57.90
CA SER A 650 16.19 -7.02 -59.36
C SER A 650 15.29 -8.14 -59.87
N LEU A 651 14.86 -9.06 -59.00
CA LEU A 651 13.97 -10.18 -59.33
C LEU A 651 12.47 -9.83 -59.40
N GLY A 652 12.10 -8.58 -59.09
CA GLY A 652 10.71 -8.13 -58.94
C GLY A 652 10.09 -7.35 -60.10
N LEU A 653 10.58 -7.43 -61.34
CA LEU A 653 9.93 -6.76 -62.49
C LEU A 653 10.38 -7.30 -63.86
N PHE A 654 9.65 -8.25 -64.43
CA PHE A 654 9.46 -8.38 -65.88
C PHE A 654 8.22 -9.23 -66.19
N LEU A 655 7.09 -8.59 -66.51
CA LEU A 655 6.14 -9.12 -67.49
C LEU A 655 5.74 -7.97 -68.42
N PRO A 656 6.02 -8.06 -69.73
CA PRO A 656 5.52 -7.10 -70.70
C PRO A 656 4.08 -7.46 -71.09
N ALA A 657 3.25 -6.43 -71.25
CA ALA A 657 1.90 -6.56 -71.76
C ALA A 657 1.86 -6.66 -73.30
N SER A 658 0.97 -7.53 -73.78
CA SER A 658 0.31 -7.56 -75.10
C SER A 658 1.09 -8.18 -76.28
N LYS A 659 0.58 -9.25 -76.89
CA LYS A 659 -0.45 -9.28 -77.95
C LYS A 659 -0.70 -10.73 -78.43
N SER A 660 -1.95 -10.96 -78.83
CA SER A 660 -2.54 -12.07 -79.60
C SER A 660 -1.62 -12.84 -80.57
N THR A 661 -1.69 -14.18 -80.57
CA THR A 661 -2.25 -15.02 -81.67
C THR A 661 -2.18 -16.51 -81.34
N GLU A 662 -3.30 -17.20 -81.60
CA GLU A 662 -3.49 -18.54 -82.17
C GLU A 662 -2.79 -19.83 -81.65
N ALA A 663 -3.67 -20.85 -81.53
CA ALA A 663 -3.52 -22.25 -81.95
C ALA A 663 -2.95 -23.30 -80.97
N ASN A 664 -3.89 -24.11 -80.46
CA ASN A 664 -3.91 -25.59 -80.44
C ASN A 664 -2.62 -26.33 -80.86
N ALA A 665 -2.10 -27.20 -79.97
CA ALA A 665 -1.97 -28.64 -80.24
C ALA A 665 -1.38 -29.43 -79.06
N LYS A 666 -2.14 -30.44 -78.62
CA LYS A 666 -1.75 -31.82 -78.25
C LYS A 666 -0.41 -32.10 -77.54
N MET A 667 -0.57 -32.68 -76.33
CA MET A 667 -0.27 -34.10 -76.03
C MET A 667 1.18 -34.59 -76.21
N ILE A 668 1.83 -34.99 -75.11
CA ILE A 668 2.31 -36.37 -74.82
C ILE A 668 3.27 -36.37 -73.61
N SER A 669 3.11 -37.40 -72.79
CA SER A 669 3.90 -37.95 -71.68
C SER A 669 5.41 -37.66 -71.63
N ALA A 670 6.00 -37.59 -70.44
CA ALA A 670 6.49 -38.77 -69.71
C ALA A 670 7.25 -38.39 -68.43
N SER A 671 7.08 -39.26 -67.44
CA SER A 671 7.85 -39.45 -66.21
C SER A 671 9.36 -39.22 -66.30
N LEU A 672 9.89 -38.41 -65.38
CA LEU A 672 10.80 -38.83 -64.32
C LEU A 672 10.76 -37.82 -63.16
#